data_AF-A0A355A221-F1
#
_entry.id   AF-A0A355A221-F1
#
_cell.length_a   1.000
_cell.length_b   1.000
_cell.length_c   1.000
_cell.angle_alpha   90.00
_cell.angle_beta   90.00
_cell.angle_gamma   90.00
#
_symmetry.space_group_name_H-M   'P 1'
#
loop_
_entity.id
_entity.type
_entity.pdbx_description
1 polymer ?
#
loop_
_entity_poly.entity_id
_entity_poly.type
_entity_poly.pdbx_seq_one_letter_code
_entity_poly.pdbx_strand_id
1 'polypeptide(L)'
;MGIKIGIINPNGLESSTQQALDCLVTAFSKQNIPVKLCLYTNQLPDADLLIGTYEKSRIVKDLVENSHLPLSLTPESLIIQEISIKDQTPLLACAYDTRGLNYALFELAERIDAQSLPALYKPTNEEPLLKLRGVVHFISIEEFKKGWTISRDYWKNYFEMLVRNRFNYFTLVFDSPYFTPIFPYLFYIPEHPGVNPFRFSDTLRAANLGTLQNFAELADQSGLDLHIGLWDFFTGSSTLPHKPFGLNNENIESYLYLALKQLIFSCSEIKGIDLKFYEEPIKQEFFLNTIIKAILETGNKTRLKLYANQIETEVITELLESGVKTILTNNGWDEKFGLPYLREETPSISLKDQQNSTSLCYQLSTSTILPWGDPDYVFRLIQSLKSSAYSGLELIPPVAHQTGKEVNESLNPALQYYRWGYERYWYYYHLFGRRSFNLKTAGEVLIRDFHRRFGEQGNGLADLYQLTGKVLPLYHTVHYNKEPNSELNTGGLLDYYLRVSVGDPTFFSGFQEFTHSLLAGTSIIKLSPLEIANCLEKLGTEILEKVISLQEYLPRGEENFVKEWQSILEDSSLFGNFSLYHSNKFRAALELSLFEQTKDLNSLHDTLHFLKTARRYWETIICIATRSYPQHSKNWSEKRLLLLEDEKRLSILWEEYQTRGVFLVGFDFGGSPDSNRTPDHNLSIFPDYYIERGFSPVDHLSIYNPDRGFGWINTAELHSVPAPLIRLSEQDLLPSAETGVNSPFPYENQLLNKLVWSRKPATFQVDLTPGSYLAHLTFCDRSLRRRRHGPMKITINNQVVADQLIITTGKRIDLREVVEIKDGKLTIDFACLPDQDWFISALSINPVAPTITHTPVTKWVREEPLVIRASVTGVNPIRQVILNYQTENERGYHMIIMAPLTSNLYSTTIPSAYLQQGKNINYYITALDSLGREASFGSFEHPFPMAVVNTENYSPSFFHLPPSKVQKEQDFKLKFSVRPLEEVEKVTLLYKSLGDQFNQVTMERESEEYVGNIPSSLLLPDCLIKYRFIVMFKGGTIQLYPNPITAFPYFQVMVD
;
A
#
# COMPACT_ATOMS: atom_id res chain seq x y z
N MET A 1 26.17 18.12 45.84
CA MET A 1 26.31 19.38 45.09
C MET A 1 25.02 19.58 44.32
N GLY A 2 24.41 20.76 44.39
CA GLY A 2 23.20 21.10 43.63
C GLY A 2 23.55 21.92 42.39
N ILE A 3 22.67 21.91 41.39
CA ILE A 3 22.82 22.71 40.16
C ILE A 3 22.03 24.01 40.27
N LYS A 4 22.64 25.13 39.89
CA LYS A 4 21.99 26.44 39.78
C LYS A 4 21.56 26.67 38.32
N ILE A 5 20.28 26.95 38.10
CA ILE A 5 19.75 27.32 36.77
C ILE A 5 19.38 28.80 36.76
N GLY A 6 20.04 29.59 35.91
CA GLY A 6 19.78 31.02 35.71
C GLY A 6 18.81 31.27 34.57
N ILE A 7 17.65 31.85 34.86
CA ILE A 7 16.66 32.26 33.86
C ILE A 7 17.02 33.67 33.39
N ILE A 8 17.44 33.83 32.14
CA ILE A 8 17.90 35.11 31.59
C ILE A 8 16.85 35.85 30.74
N ASN A 9 15.59 35.42 30.79
CA ASN A 9 14.46 36.16 30.22
C ASN A 9 13.89 37.16 31.25
N PRO A 10 13.75 38.46 30.91
CA PRO A 10 13.40 39.51 31.88
C PRO A 10 11.98 39.39 32.44
N ASN A 11 11.04 38.86 31.65
CA ASN A 11 9.63 38.69 32.04
C ASN A 11 9.32 37.28 32.57
N GLY A 12 10.34 36.49 32.91
CA GLY A 12 10.18 35.08 33.27
C GLY A 12 9.91 34.17 32.06
N LEU A 13 9.39 32.97 32.35
CA LEU A 13 9.09 31.92 31.38
C LEU A 13 7.59 31.90 31.07
N GLU A 14 7.22 31.59 29.83
CA GLU A 14 5.83 31.29 29.48
C GLU A 14 5.39 29.95 30.07
N SER A 15 4.08 29.70 30.15
CA SER A 15 3.50 28.48 30.74
C SER A 15 4.11 27.20 30.14
N SER A 16 4.26 27.15 28.82
CA SER A 16 4.83 25.99 28.12
C SER A 16 6.31 25.76 28.46
N THR A 17 7.10 26.83 28.58
CA THR A 17 8.51 26.73 28.98
C THR A 17 8.67 26.39 30.45
N GLN A 18 7.77 26.85 31.32
CA GLN A 18 7.76 26.44 32.71
C GLN A 18 7.53 24.93 32.84
N GLN A 19 6.60 24.36 32.07
CA GLN A 19 6.39 22.91 32.03
C GLN A 19 7.63 22.14 31.57
N ALA A 20 8.31 22.62 30.51
CA ALA A 20 9.55 22.01 30.05
C ALA A 20 10.68 22.10 31.09
N LEU A 21 10.77 23.22 31.82
CA LEU A 21 11.70 23.39 32.94
C LEU A 21 11.37 22.43 34.10
N ASP A 22 10.10 22.26 34.44
CA ASP A 22 9.66 21.35 35.50
C ASP A 22 10.03 19.89 35.17
N CYS A 23 9.97 19.51 33.89
CA CYS A 23 10.44 18.21 33.41
C CYS A 23 11.95 18.04 33.60
N LEU A 24 12.73 19.07 33.26
CA LEU A 24 14.19 19.09 33.48
C LEU A 24 14.54 18.98 34.98
N VAL A 25 13.84 19.74 35.84
CA VAL A 25 14.01 19.70 37.30
C VAL A 25 13.67 18.31 37.85
N THR A 26 12.62 17.69 37.32
CA THR A 26 12.21 16.33 37.70
C THR A 26 13.28 15.31 37.30
N ALA A 27 13.88 15.43 36.12
CA ALA A 27 14.98 14.57 35.67
C ALA A 27 16.20 14.67 36.61
N PHE A 28 16.60 15.88 37.00
CA PHE A 28 17.66 16.06 38.02
C PHE A 28 17.29 15.45 39.37
N SER A 29 16.04 15.60 39.79
CA SER A 29 15.55 15.07 41.07
C SER A 29 15.59 13.54 41.11
N LYS A 30 15.26 12.85 40.00
CA LYS A 30 15.42 11.39 39.87
C LYS A 30 16.88 10.93 40.06
N GLN A 31 17.83 11.79 39.69
CA GLN A 31 19.27 11.56 39.89
C GLN A 31 19.78 12.03 41.26
N ASN A 32 18.89 12.42 42.18
CA ASN A 32 19.21 12.97 43.51
C ASN A 32 20.03 14.28 43.47
N ILE A 33 19.85 15.10 42.43
CA ILE A 33 20.55 16.38 42.27
C ILE A 33 19.57 17.53 42.56
N PRO A 34 19.77 18.32 43.63
CA PRO A 34 18.88 19.43 43.94
C PRO A 34 19.10 20.59 42.96
N VAL A 35 18.00 21.20 42.51
CA VAL A 35 18.03 22.35 41.58
C VAL A 35 17.70 23.65 42.34
N LYS A 36 18.48 24.70 42.10
CA LYS A 36 18.20 26.05 42.59
C LYS A 36 17.98 27.00 41.41
N LEU A 37 16.82 27.65 41.34
CA LEU A 37 16.52 28.64 40.30
C LEU A 37 17.04 30.02 40.70
N CYS A 38 17.74 30.68 39.79
CA CYS A 38 18.19 32.06 39.88
C CYS A 38 17.40 32.90 38.85
N LEU A 39 16.67 33.90 39.32
CA LEU A 39 15.87 34.78 38.45
C LEU A 39 16.75 35.81 37.72
N TYR A 40 16.20 36.36 36.63
CA TYR A 40 16.87 37.36 35.80
C TYR A 40 17.37 38.55 36.62
N THR A 41 18.58 39.00 36.31
CA THR A 41 19.09 40.31 36.71
C THR A 41 19.68 41.01 35.49
N ASN A 42 19.91 42.33 35.57
CA ASN A 42 20.61 43.07 34.50
C ASN A 42 22.10 42.66 34.36
N GLN A 43 22.57 41.73 35.18
CA GLN A 43 23.89 41.09 35.11
C GLN A 43 23.70 39.58 34.93
N LEU A 44 24.71 38.91 34.39
CA LEU A 44 24.69 37.45 34.24
C LEU A 44 24.60 36.80 35.64
N PRO A 45 23.62 35.91 35.91
CA PRO A 45 23.54 35.22 37.19
C PRO A 45 24.68 34.21 37.33
N ASP A 46 25.23 34.07 38.54
CA ASP A 46 26.16 32.99 38.91
C ASP A 46 25.40 31.65 38.94
N ALA A 47 25.40 30.96 37.80
CA ALA A 47 24.64 29.73 37.55
C ALA A 47 25.44 28.73 36.73
N ASP A 48 25.18 27.44 36.93
CA ASP A 48 25.83 26.36 36.18
C ASP A 48 25.19 26.14 34.80
N LEU A 49 23.87 26.40 34.70
CA LEU A 49 23.08 26.36 33.48
C LEU A 49 22.32 27.67 33.28
N LEU A 50 22.45 28.29 32.11
CA LEU A 50 21.73 29.51 31.73
C LEU A 50 20.67 29.18 30.69
N ILE A 51 19.46 29.70 30.86
CA ILE A 51 18.34 29.46 29.93
C ILE A 51 17.63 30.75 29.51
N GLY A 52 17.36 30.92 28.22
CA GLY A 52 16.66 32.10 27.70
C GLY A 52 16.45 32.09 26.20
N THR A 53 15.81 33.15 25.68
CA THR A 53 15.51 33.27 24.24
C THR A 53 16.11 34.54 23.64
N TYR A 54 16.44 34.47 22.35
CA TYR A 54 16.91 35.62 21.59
C TYR A 54 15.86 36.72 21.55
N GLU A 55 14.58 36.39 21.33
CA GLU A 55 13.51 37.40 21.25
C GLU A 55 13.41 38.28 22.51
N LYS A 56 13.62 37.69 23.69
CA LYS A 56 13.32 38.32 24.99
C LYS A 56 14.56 38.73 25.79
N SER A 57 15.68 38.01 25.67
CA SER A 57 16.87 38.25 26.49
C SER A 57 17.89 39.13 25.76
N ARG A 58 18.18 40.30 26.34
CA ARG A 58 19.25 41.18 25.82
C ARG A 58 20.63 40.51 25.86
N ILE A 59 20.89 39.70 26.89
CA ILE A 59 22.14 38.95 27.03
C ILE A 59 22.33 38.00 25.84
N VAL A 60 21.28 37.25 25.46
CA VAL A 60 21.33 36.35 24.30
C VAL A 60 21.53 37.14 23.00
N LYS A 61 20.82 38.26 22.82
CA LYS A 61 21.01 39.13 21.63
C LYS A 61 22.45 39.62 21.51
N ASP A 62 23.00 40.17 22.58
CA ASP A 62 24.37 40.68 22.59
C ASP A 62 25.39 39.56 22.26
N LEU A 63 25.16 38.33 22.74
CA LEU A 63 26.04 37.17 22.42
C LEU A 63 25.95 36.76 20.94
N VAL A 64 24.76 36.80 20.34
CA VAL A 64 24.57 36.47 18.92
C VAL A 64 25.14 37.57 18.01
N GLU A 65 24.82 38.84 18.29
CA GLU A 65 25.25 40.00 17.49
C GLU A 65 26.78 40.18 17.49
N ASN A 66 27.45 39.85 18.61
CA ASN A 66 28.91 39.86 18.71
C ASN A 66 29.58 38.56 18.24
N SER A 67 28.84 37.66 17.57
CA SER A 67 29.35 36.38 17.03
C SER A 67 29.96 35.43 18.06
N HIS A 68 29.56 35.53 19.33
CA HIS A 68 29.95 34.60 20.39
C HIS A 68 29.02 33.38 20.48
N LEU A 69 27.85 33.45 19.84
CA LEU A 69 26.85 32.38 19.84
C LEU A 69 26.29 32.20 18.42
N PRO A 70 26.51 31.05 17.75
CA PRO A 70 26.08 30.83 16.36
C PRO A 70 24.61 30.36 16.28
N LEU A 71 23.68 31.10 16.90
CA LEU A 71 22.25 30.80 16.87
C LEU A 71 21.63 31.27 15.55
N SER A 72 20.98 30.37 14.82
CA SER A 72 20.18 30.70 13.63
C SER A 72 18.96 31.54 14.02
N LEU A 73 18.71 32.64 13.31
CA LEU A 73 17.55 33.54 13.54
C LEU A 73 16.26 33.04 12.86
N THR A 74 16.13 31.72 12.79
CA THR A 74 14.94 31.02 12.30
C THR A 74 14.05 30.66 13.49
N PRO A 75 12.70 30.76 13.40
CA PRO A 75 11.80 30.28 14.43
C PRO A 75 12.13 28.85 14.88
N GLU A 76 11.96 28.58 16.16
CA GLU A 76 12.24 27.29 16.81
C GLU A 76 13.72 26.82 16.85
N SER A 77 14.66 27.58 16.28
CA SER A 77 16.09 27.25 16.36
C SER A 77 16.60 27.25 17.80
N LEU A 78 17.51 26.33 18.11
CA LEU A 78 18.03 26.13 19.46
C LEU A 78 19.53 25.86 19.47
N ILE A 79 20.18 26.21 20.58
CA ILE A 79 21.57 25.92 20.84
C ILE A 79 21.78 25.52 22.31
N ILE A 80 22.59 24.48 22.52
CA ILE A 80 23.07 24.01 23.82
C ILE A 80 24.60 23.93 23.71
N GLN A 81 25.34 24.75 24.45
CA GLN A 81 26.81 24.70 24.45
C GLN A 81 27.40 25.36 25.68
N GLU A 82 28.63 25.01 26.04
CA GLU A 82 29.40 25.76 27.04
C GLU A 82 29.84 27.12 26.48
N ILE A 83 29.81 28.14 27.33
CA ILE A 83 30.29 29.48 27.00
C ILE A 83 31.27 29.96 28.07
N SER A 84 32.34 30.66 27.66
CA SER A 84 33.31 31.23 28.60
C SER A 84 32.97 32.68 28.92
N ILE A 85 32.61 32.97 30.18
CA ILE A 85 32.28 34.32 30.65
C ILE A 85 33.02 34.60 31.97
N LYS A 86 33.89 35.61 31.98
CA LYS A 86 34.53 36.19 33.19
C LYS A 86 34.96 35.14 34.23
N ASP A 87 35.82 34.20 33.80
CA ASP A 87 36.40 33.08 34.57
C ASP A 87 35.46 31.90 34.91
N GLN A 88 34.22 31.88 34.41
CA GLN A 88 33.28 30.77 34.52
C GLN A 88 32.95 30.16 33.14
N THR A 89 32.62 28.87 33.12
CA THR A 89 32.20 28.12 31.92
C THR A 89 30.80 27.50 32.10
N PRO A 90 29.73 28.31 32.22
CA PRO A 90 28.39 27.77 32.33
C PRO A 90 27.93 27.09 31.03
N LEU A 91 27.02 26.12 31.17
CA LEU A 91 26.26 25.59 30.04
C LEU A 91 25.16 26.59 29.67
N LEU A 92 25.06 26.98 28.41
CA LEU A 92 23.98 27.82 27.90
C LEU A 92 23.04 26.97 27.04
N ALA A 93 21.75 26.97 27.40
CA ALA A 93 20.68 26.45 26.56
C ALA A 93 19.74 27.59 26.18
N CYS A 94 19.83 28.05 24.94
CA CYS A 94 19.00 29.15 24.46
C CYS A 94 18.44 28.86 23.07
N ALA A 95 17.44 29.64 22.68
CA ALA A 95 16.74 29.46 21.42
C ALA A 95 16.33 30.80 20.83
N TYR A 96 15.86 30.79 19.58
CA TYR A 96 15.31 31.97 18.95
C TYR A 96 14.07 32.48 19.72
N ASP A 97 13.08 31.59 19.89
CA ASP A 97 11.77 31.87 20.49
C ASP A 97 11.45 30.94 21.68
N THR A 98 10.26 31.10 22.27
CA THR A 98 9.76 30.24 23.37
C THR A 98 9.77 28.76 22.98
N ARG A 99 9.33 28.41 21.76
CA ARG A 99 9.13 27.01 21.36
C ARG A 99 10.47 26.29 21.18
N GLY A 100 11.47 26.94 20.58
CA GLY A 100 12.83 26.42 20.52
C GLY A 100 13.44 26.21 21.91
N LEU A 101 13.11 27.08 22.88
CA LEU A 101 13.58 26.91 24.26
C LEU A 101 12.92 25.70 24.93
N ASN A 102 11.63 25.46 24.67
CA ASN A 102 10.96 24.23 25.14
C ASN A 102 11.70 22.99 24.61
N TYR A 103 12.05 22.97 23.31
CA TYR A 103 12.80 21.85 22.72
C TYR A 103 14.17 21.66 23.37
N ALA A 104 14.90 22.74 23.66
CA ALA A 104 16.20 22.65 24.33
C ALA A 104 16.08 22.10 25.76
N LEU A 105 15.08 22.53 26.52
CA LEU A 105 14.85 22.04 27.88
C LEU A 105 14.42 20.57 27.92
N PHE A 106 13.52 20.16 27.01
CA PHE A 106 13.15 18.75 26.87
C PHE A 106 14.36 17.90 26.45
N GLU A 107 15.18 18.37 25.50
CA GLU A 107 16.41 17.67 25.10
C GLU A 107 17.38 17.46 26.29
N LEU A 108 17.57 18.48 27.13
CA LEU A 108 18.37 18.35 28.35
C LEU A 108 17.76 17.35 29.34
N ALA A 109 16.44 17.38 29.55
CA ALA A 109 15.75 16.46 30.45
C ALA A 109 15.96 15.01 30.02
N GLU A 110 15.87 14.74 28.71
CA GLU A 110 16.08 13.40 28.17
C GLU A 110 17.54 12.92 28.27
N ARG A 111 18.52 13.82 28.14
CA ARG A 111 19.94 13.47 28.35
C ARG A 111 20.20 12.98 29.76
N ILE A 112 19.59 13.63 30.75
CA ILE A 112 19.69 13.25 32.17
C ILE A 112 18.96 11.95 32.46
N ASP A 113 17.77 11.77 31.88
CA ASP A 113 16.98 10.55 32.09
C ASP A 113 17.62 9.31 31.46
N ALA A 114 18.46 9.46 30.43
CA ALA A 114 19.06 8.34 29.69
C ALA A 114 20.55 8.08 29.97
N GLN A 115 21.33 9.08 30.38
CA GLN A 115 22.78 8.98 30.56
C GLN A 115 23.26 9.71 31.83
N SER A 116 24.53 9.53 32.19
CA SER A 116 25.17 10.32 33.26
C SER A 116 25.30 11.81 32.88
N LEU A 117 25.41 12.69 33.89
CA LEU A 117 25.62 14.14 33.80
C LEU A 117 26.50 14.67 32.63
N PRO A 118 27.61 14.02 32.23
CA PRO A 118 28.43 14.48 31.08
C PRO A 118 27.66 14.68 29.77
N ALA A 119 26.56 13.96 29.54
CA ALA A 119 25.74 14.08 28.33
C ALA A 119 25.14 15.49 28.16
N LEU A 120 24.94 16.24 29.25
CA LEU A 120 24.44 17.62 29.23
C LEU A 120 25.32 18.55 28.40
N TYR A 121 26.64 18.34 28.46
CA TYR A 121 27.63 19.23 27.85
C TYR A 121 27.84 18.97 26.36
N LYS A 122 27.17 17.96 25.78
CA LYS A 122 27.26 17.69 24.33
C LYS A 122 26.69 18.88 23.54
N PRO A 123 27.51 19.58 22.73
CA PRO A 123 27.03 20.74 22.00
C PRO A 123 25.93 20.37 21.01
N THR A 124 24.96 21.26 20.82
CA THR A 124 23.84 21.08 19.89
C THR A 124 23.51 22.44 19.30
N ASN A 125 23.41 22.50 17.99
CA ASN A 125 22.96 23.68 17.26
C ASN A 125 22.06 23.19 16.13
N GLU A 126 20.77 23.47 16.23
CA GLU A 126 19.77 22.91 15.32
C GLU A 126 18.71 23.94 14.95
N GLU A 127 18.19 23.81 13.73
CA GLU A 127 17.09 24.61 13.19
C GLU A 127 16.08 23.69 12.48
N PRO A 128 14.79 24.08 12.38
CA PRO A 128 13.77 23.23 11.78
C PRO A 128 13.93 23.11 10.26
N LEU A 129 13.96 21.87 9.75
CA LEU A 129 13.98 21.54 8.33
C LEU A 129 12.62 21.75 7.65
N LEU A 130 11.56 21.21 8.27
CA LEU A 130 10.16 21.44 7.91
C LEU A 130 9.55 22.43 8.91
N LYS A 131 8.86 23.45 8.42
CA LYS A 131 8.24 24.51 9.22
C LYS A 131 7.01 24.03 9.98
N LEU A 132 6.25 23.11 9.38
CA LEU A 132 5.01 22.57 9.93
C LEU A 132 5.19 21.09 10.24
N ARG A 133 4.98 20.69 11.50
CA ARG A 133 5.13 19.31 11.96
C ARG A 133 3.94 18.98 12.85
N GLY A 134 2.96 18.28 12.31
CA GLY A 134 1.66 18.10 12.95
C GLY A 134 1.18 16.68 13.09
N VAL A 135 0.17 16.53 13.94
CA VAL A 135 -0.53 15.27 14.22
C VAL A 135 -2.03 15.51 14.18
N VAL A 136 -2.76 14.59 13.56
CA VAL A 136 -4.23 14.59 13.46
C VAL A 136 -4.82 13.63 14.48
N HIS A 137 -5.95 14.01 15.09
CA HIS A 137 -6.77 13.14 15.93
C HIS A 137 -8.24 13.41 15.66
N PHE A 138 -9.09 12.40 15.78
CA PHE A 138 -10.51 12.47 15.47
C PHE A 138 -11.36 12.41 16.73
N ILE A 139 -12.49 13.11 16.70
CA ILE A 139 -13.57 12.99 17.68
C ILE A 139 -14.88 12.79 16.93
N SER A 140 -15.61 11.74 17.31
CA SER A 140 -16.92 11.44 16.76
C SER A 140 -17.97 12.48 17.15
N ILE A 141 -18.88 12.79 16.22
CA ILE A 141 -20.07 13.59 16.47
C ILE A 141 -20.95 13.06 17.63
N GLU A 142 -20.86 11.77 17.97
CA GLU A 142 -21.60 11.17 19.08
C GLU A 142 -21.19 11.74 20.45
N GLU A 143 -19.95 12.20 20.59
CA GLU A 143 -19.47 12.84 21.82
C GLU A 143 -20.17 14.20 22.03
N PHE A 144 -20.36 14.97 20.96
CA PHE A 144 -21.07 16.26 20.99
C PHE A 144 -22.53 16.12 21.38
N LYS A 145 -23.19 15.01 20.98
CA LYS A 145 -24.57 14.71 21.36
C LYS A 145 -24.74 14.45 22.86
N LYS A 146 -23.68 14.01 23.55
CA LYS A 146 -23.70 13.62 24.97
C LYS A 146 -23.16 14.71 25.91
N GLY A 147 -22.65 15.82 25.38
CA GLY A 147 -21.92 16.82 26.15
C GLY A 147 -20.46 16.42 26.22
N TRP A 148 -19.70 16.79 25.19
CA TRP A 148 -18.31 16.41 24.99
C TRP A 148 -17.45 16.79 26.21
N THR A 149 -16.64 15.85 26.68
CA THR A 149 -15.67 16.06 27.76
C THR A 149 -14.32 15.47 27.40
N ILE A 150 -13.26 15.97 28.04
CA ILE A 150 -11.88 15.52 27.81
C ILE A 150 -11.18 15.19 29.13
N SER A 151 -10.26 14.23 29.11
CA SER A 151 -9.34 14.01 30.23
C SER A 151 -8.17 14.99 30.12
N ARG A 152 -8.10 15.97 31.01
CA ARG A 152 -7.00 16.95 31.02
C ARG A 152 -5.64 16.27 31.19
N ASP A 153 -5.55 15.24 32.04
CA ASP A 153 -4.31 14.49 32.25
C ASP A 153 -3.83 13.79 30.98
N TYR A 154 -4.72 13.08 30.27
CA TYR A 154 -4.38 12.42 29.01
C TYR A 154 -3.82 13.42 27.99
N TRP A 155 -4.57 14.49 27.71
CA TRP A 155 -4.21 15.44 26.67
C TRP A 155 -2.97 16.25 27.01
N LYS A 156 -2.77 16.62 28.29
CA LYS A 156 -1.55 17.28 28.75
C LYS A 156 -0.32 16.41 28.45
N ASN A 157 -0.35 15.13 28.84
CA ASN A 157 0.78 14.23 28.64
C ASN A 157 1.00 13.91 27.15
N TYR A 158 -0.08 13.81 26.36
CA TYR A 158 0.05 13.60 24.92
C TYR A 158 0.67 14.81 24.22
N PHE A 159 0.21 16.03 24.52
CA PHE A 159 0.80 17.26 23.98
C PHE A 159 2.25 17.45 24.40
N GLU A 160 2.59 17.16 25.67
CA GLU A 160 3.98 17.17 26.14
C GLU A 160 4.86 16.20 25.33
N MET A 161 4.39 14.98 25.07
CA MET A 161 5.10 14.01 24.23
C MET A 161 5.30 14.52 22.79
N LEU A 162 4.29 15.18 22.21
CA LEU A 162 4.40 15.77 20.87
C LEU A 162 5.45 16.88 20.83
N VAL A 163 5.43 17.82 21.79
CA VAL A 163 6.37 18.95 21.85
C VAL A 163 7.78 18.48 22.18
N ARG A 164 7.93 17.48 23.06
CA ARG A 164 9.21 16.80 23.34
C ARG A 164 9.82 16.17 22.09
N ASN A 165 8.99 15.71 21.14
CA ASN A 165 9.41 15.21 19.84
C ASN A 165 9.41 16.29 18.73
N ARG A 166 9.24 17.57 19.09
CA ARG A 166 9.31 18.75 18.23
C ARG A 166 8.16 18.93 17.24
N PHE A 167 7.01 18.30 17.47
CA PHE A 167 5.77 18.69 16.79
C PHE A 167 5.31 20.07 17.28
N ASN A 168 4.74 20.86 16.37
CA ASN A 168 4.40 22.25 16.64
C ASN A 168 2.94 22.63 16.37
N TYR A 169 2.15 21.72 15.80
CA TYR A 169 0.71 21.90 15.68
C TYR A 169 -0.04 20.58 15.83
N PHE A 170 -1.32 20.68 16.15
CA PHE A 170 -2.21 19.54 16.37
C PHE A 170 -3.56 19.82 15.70
N THR A 171 -4.05 18.89 14.89
CA THR A 171 -5.32 19.00 14.19
C THR A 171 -6.36 18.11 14.88
N LEU A 172 -7.39 18.72 15.46
CA LEU A 172 -8.54 18.01 16.00
C LEU A 172 -9.65 17.98 14.95
N VAL A 173 -9.87 16.81 14.33
CA VAL A 173 -10.91 16.60 13.32
C VAL A 173 -12.19 16.17 14.00
N PHE A 174 -13.29 16.80 13.61
CA PHE A 174 -14.62 16.38 14.02
C PHE A 174 -15.24 15.50 12.94
N ASP A 175 -15.26 14.20 13.22
CA ASP A 175 -15.74 13.17 12.30
C ASP A 175 -17.28 13.14 12.27
N SER A 176 -17.86 13.28 11.07
CA SER A 176 -19.29 13.43 10.85
C SER A 176 -19.74 12.61 9.62
N PRO A 177 -19.96 11.30 9.78
CA PRO A 177 -20.20 10.36 8.66
C PRO A 177 -21.52 10.56 7.88
N TYR A 178 -22.22 11.68 8.09
CA TYR A 178 -23.49 12.03 7.42
C TYR A 178 -23.57 13.51 7.05
N PHE A 179 -22.43 14.17 6.78
CA PHE A 179 -22.36 15.57 6.33
C PHE A 179 -23.04 16.54 7.31
N THR A 180 -23.08 16.17 8.59
CA THR A 180 -23.75 16.97 9.62
C THR A 180 -22.79 18.07 10.08
N PRO A 181 -23.11 19.36 9.89
CA PRO A 181 -22.27 20.42 10.41
C PRO A 181 -22.23 20.34 11.93
N ILE A 182 -21.05 20.54 12.51
CA ILE A 182 -20.86 20.51 13.97
C ILE A 182 -21.44 21.76 14.65
N PHE A 183 -21.58 22.86 13.91
CA PHE A 183 -21.89 24.18 14.45
C PHE A 183 -23.18 24.24 15.30
N PRO A 184 -24.28 23.54 14.95
CA PRO A 184 -25.48 23.48 15.79
C PRO A 184 -25.25 22.91 17.19
N TYR A 185 -24.18 22.12 17.40
CA TYR A 185 -23.79 21.56 18.70
C TYR A 185 -22.93 22.52 19.53
N LEU A 186 -22.44 23.62 18.94
CA LEU A 186 -21.59 24.61 19.58
C LEU A 186 -22.31 25.94 19.81
N PHE A 187 -23.07 26.41 18.81
CA PHE A 187 -23.68 27.74 18.82
C PHE A 187 -25.08 27.75 18.21
N TYR A 188 -25.86 28.76 18.57
CA TYR A 188 -27.09 29.13 17.87
C TYR A 188 -26.82 30.35 16.98
N ILE A 189 -27.27 30.32 15.72
CA ILE A 189 -27.11 31.42 14.75
C ILE A 189 -28.47 32.10 14.56
N PRO A 190 -28.71 33.30 15.15
CA PRO A 190 -30.02 33.95 15.16
C PRO A 190 -30.62 34.23 13.78
N GLU A 191 -29.77 34.50 12.78
CA GLU A 191 -30.15 34.79 11.40
C GLU A 191 -30.72 33.55 10.67
N HIS A 192 -30.44 32.35 11.21
CA HIS A 192 -30.85 31.06 10.63
C HIS A 192 -31.57 30.20 11.68
N PRO A 193 -32.72 30.64 12.22
CA PRO A 193 -33.43 29.95 13.30
C PRO A 193 -33.96 28.56 12.87
N GLY A 194 -34.14 28.36 11.57
CA GLY A 194 -34.52 27.07 10.97
C GLY A 194 -33.42 26.03 10.98
N VAL A 195 -32.14 26.42 11.17
CA VAL A 195 -31.00 25.51 11.30
C VAL A 195 -30.90 24.96 12.73
N ASN A 196 -32.02 24.38 13.19
CA ASN A 196 -32.22 23.91 14.56
C ASN A 196 -33.45 22.98 14.65
N PRO A 197 -33.34 21.71 14.25
CA PRO A 197 -34.47 20.80 14.06
C PRO A 197 -34.99 20.20 15.39
N PHE A 198 -35.05 20.97 16.48
CA PHE A 198 -35.83 20.71 17.71
C PHE A 198 -35.24 20.00 18.96
N ARG A 199 -33.91 19.80 19.21
CA ARG A 199 -33.49 19.10 20.47
C ARG A 199 -32.16 19.43 21.19
N PHE A 200 -31.40 20.48 20.87
CA PHE A 200 -30.18 20.80 21.64
C PHE A 200 -30.42 21.93 22.65
N SER A 201 -30.19 21.66 23.94
CA SER A 201 -30.30 22.68 25.00
C SER A 201 -29.13 23.66 24.94
N ASP A 202 -29.36 24.90 25.38
CA ASP A 202 -28.26 25.88 25.53
C ASP A 202 -27.17 25.39 26.49
N THR A 203 -27.55 24.57 27.46
CA THR A 203 -26.60 23.91 28.38
C THR A 203 -25.66 22.95 27.65
N LEU A 204 -26.16 22.20 26.66
CA LEU A 204 -25.34 21.27 25.86
C LEU A 204 -24.36 22.05 24.98
N ARG A 205 -24.84 23.10 24.30
CA ARG A 205 -24.00 23.99 23.47
C ARG A 205 -22.90 24.65 24.30
N ALA A 206 -23.27 25.23 25.45
CA ALA A 206 -22.32 25.87 26.35
C ALA A 206 -21.28 24.88 26.91
N ALA A 207 -21.69 23.65 27.23
CA ALA A 207 -20.77 22.60 27.68
C ALA A 207 -19.77 22.20 26.56
N ASN A 208 -20.26 21.94 25.36
CA ASN A 208 -19.41 21.58 24.22
C ASN A 208 -18.42 22.70 23.86
N LEU A 209 -18.90 23.96 23.82
CA LEU A 209 -18.06 25.13 23.57
C LEU A 209 -17.01 25.31 24.68
N GLY A 210 -17.41 25.17 25.95
CA GLY A 210 -16.48 25.26 27.07
C GLY A 210 -15.40 24.17 27.01
N THR A 211 -15.75 22.95 26.61
CA THR A 211 -14.76 21.89 26.38
C THR A 211 -13.81 22.23 25.23
N LEU A 212 -14.31 22.78 24.11
CA LEU A 212 -13.46 23.23 23.00
C LEU A 212 -12.47 24.32 23.43
N GLN A 213 -12.94 25.33 24.16
CA GLN A 213 -12.11 26.42 24.67
C GLN A 213 -11.03 25.89 25.62
N ASN A 214 -11.40 25.00 26.56
CA ASN A 214 -10.45 24.37 27.48
C ASN A 214 -9.40 23.52 26.74
N PHE A 215 -9.80 22.83 25.66
CA PHE A 215 -8.90 22.05 24.83
C PHE A 215 -7.89 22.94 24.10
N ALA A 216 -8.37 24.05 23.52
CA ALA A 216 -7.54 25.02 22.82
C ALA A 216 -6.55 25.72 23.76
N GLU A 217 -6.99 26.10 24.95
CA GLU A 217 -6.12 26.64 26.00
C GLU A 217 -5.05 25.63 26.42
N LEU A 218 -5.42 24.34 26.56
CA LEU A 218 -4.46 23.29 26.92
C LEU A 218 -3.39 23.09 25.84
N ALA A 219 -3.76 23.14 24.55
CA ALA A 219 -2.81 23.05 23.44
C ALA A 219 -1.84 24.25 23.44
N ASP A 220 -2.36 25.47 23.59
CA ASP A 220 -1.55 26.70 23.67
C ASP A 220 -0.59 26.67 24.87
N GLN A 221 -1.08 26.29 26.06
CA GLN A 221 -0.27 26.13 27.27
C GLN A 221 0.83 25.07 27.13
N SER A 222 0.64 24.08 26.25
CA SER A 222 1.65 23.06 25.96
C SER A 222 2.65 23.52 24.88
N GLY A 223 2.34 24.59 24.14
CA GLY A 223 3.17 25.16 23.08
C GLY A 223 2.81 24.69 21.65
N LEU A 224 1.61 24.14 21.45
CA LEU A 224 1.10 23.64 20.17
C LEU A 224 0.08 24.60 19.54
N ASP A 225 0.17 24.80 18.23
CA ASP A 225 -0.87 25.49 17.46
C ASP A 225 -2.06 24.51 17.26
N LEU A 226 -3.25 24.84 17.76
CA LEU A 226 -4.45 24.03 17.52
C LEU A 226 -5.11 24.37 16.18
N HIS A 227 -5.32 23.35 15.35
CA HIS A 227 -6.14 23.41 14.15
C HIS A 227 -7.44 22.62 14.35
N ILE A 228 -8.55 23.13 13.81
CA ILE A 228 -9.85 22.45 13.82
C ILE A 228 -10.16 21.90 12.44
N GLY A 229 -10.31 20.57 12.36
CA GLY A 229 -10.67 19.87 11.14
C GLY A 229 -12.17 19.67 10.99
N LEU A 230 -12.71 20.12 9.86
CA LEU A 230 -14.08 19.89 9.42
C LEU A 230 -14.00 19.04 8.14
N TRP A 231 -14.02 17.72 8.31
CA TRP A 231 -13.98 16.79 7.19
C TRP A 231 -15.41 16.46 6.73
N ASP A 232 -15.55 16.15 5.45
CA ASP A 232 -16.82 16.03 4.74
C ASP A 232 -17.66 17.32 4.79
N PHE A 233 -16.96 18.46 4.69
CA PHE A 233 -17.54 19.79 4.71
C PHE A 233 -18.47 19.99 3.50
N PHE A 234 -19.77 20.05 3.78
CA PHE A 234 -20.82 20.17 2.76
C PHE A 234 -21.03 21.63 2.32
N THR A 235 -21.03 21.85 1.01
CA THR A 235 -21.13 23.19 0.39
C THR A 235 -22.42 23.43 -0.40
N GLY A 236 -23.31 22.43 -0.51
CA GLY A 236 -24.65 22.53 -1.13
C GLY A 236 -24.77 21.84 -2.49
N SER A 237 -25.59 20.78 -2.57
CA SER A 237 -25.84 19.98 -3.79
C SER A 237 -27.30 19.56 -3.99
N SER A 238 -27.64 18.95 -5.14
CA SER A 238 -29.03 18.67 -5.56
C SER A 238 -29.68 17.45 -4.89
N THR A 239 -28.92 16.52 -4.32
CA THR A 239 -29.47 15.31 -3.67
C THR A 239 -28.73 14.99 -2.36
N LEU A 240 -29.26 15.50 -1.24
CA LEU A 240 -28.89 15.04 0.10
C LEU A 240 -29.59 13.71 0.42
N PRO A 241 -28.90 12.68 0.95
CA PRO A 241 -29.56 11.47 1.46
C PRO A 241 -30.46 11.78 2.67
N HIS A 242 -30.12 12.81 3.45
CA HIS A 242 -30.87 13.28 4.61
C HIS A 242 -30.81 14.81 4.69
N LYS A 243 -31.95 15.51 4.83
CA LYS A 243 -31.99 16.97 5.05
C LYS A 243 -31.51 17.29 6.47
N PRO A 244 -30.25 17.65 6.72
CA PRO A 244 -29.75 17.76 8.07
C PRO A 244 -30.09 19.16 8.59
N PHE A 245 -30.76 19.22 9.73
CA PHE A 245 -30.94 20.43 10.54
C PHE A 245 -31.71 21.61 9.93
N GLY A 246 -32.32 21.51 8.74
CA GLY A 246 -33.00 22.63 8.09
C GLY A 246 -32.11 23.43 7.12
N LEU A 247 -30.92 22.91 6.81
CA LEU A 247 -30.05 23.45 5.77
C LEU A 247 -30.54 23.07 4.38
N ASN A 248 -30.39 24.01 3.45
CA ASN A 248 -30.72 23.87 2.04
C ASN A 248 -29.80 24.76 1.18
N ASN A 249 -29.91 24.65 -0.15
CA ASN A 249 -29.06 25.39 -1.08
C ASN A 249 -29.25 26.92 -1.03
N GLU A 250 -30.32 27.43 -0.40
CA GLU A 250 -30.58 28.87 -0.27
C GLU A 250 -29.96 29.47 1.00
N ASN A 251 -29.85 28.70 2.09
CA ASN A 251 -29.37 29.20 3.39
C ASN A 251 -27.96 28.74 3.78
N ILE A 252 -27.41 27.72 3.12
CA ILE A 252 -26.16 27.07 3.52
C ILE A 252 -24.96 28.02 3.50
N GLU A 253 -24.81 28.84 2.46
CA GLU A 253 -23.69 29.78 2.31
C GLU A 253 -23.67 30.79 3.47
N SER A 254 -24.80 31.47 3.68
CA SER A 254 -24.93 32.47 4.75
C SER A 254 -24.77 31.85 6.15
N TYR A 255 -25.32 30.65 6.37
CA TYR A 255 -25.19 29.97 7.66
C TYR A 255 -23.74 29.59 7.96
N LEU A 256 -23.05 28.94 7.02
CA LEU A 256 -21.67 28.50 7.22
C LEU A 256 -20.71 29.69 7.40
N TYR A 257 -20.94 30.79 6.68
CA TYR A 257 -20.18 32.03 6.85
C TYR A 257 -20.27 32.55 8.30
N LEU A 258 -21.50 32.69 8.83
CA LEU A 258 -21.73 33.18 10.18
C LEU A 258 -21.21 32.19 11.24
N ALA A 259 -21.38 30.89 11.01
CA ALA A 259 -20.93 29.85 11.93
C ALA A 259 -19.40 29.77 12.03
N LEU A 260 -18.68 29.85 10.90
CA LEU A 260 -17.22 29.93 10.88
C LEU A 260 -16.72 31.19 11.59
N LYS A 261 -17.33 32.33 11.32
CA LYS A 261 -17.01 33.59 11.99
C LYS A 261 -17.21 33.49 13.51
N GLN A 262 -18.33 32.91 13.94
CA GLN A 262 -18.63 32.68 15.36
C GLN A 262 -17.63 31.73 16.02
N LEU A 263 -17.22 30.66 15.34
CA LEU A 263 -16.22 29.71 15.84
C LEU A 263 -14.87 30.41 16.11
N ILE A 264 -14.35 31.14 15.12
CA ILE A 264 -13.06 31.85 15.23
C ILE A 264 -13.13 32.92 16.32
N PHE A 265 -14.25 33.64 16.42
CA PHE A 265 -14.43 34.67 17.45
C PHE A 265 -14.54 34.07 18.86
N SER A 266 -15.24 32.94 19.01
CA SER A 266 -15.51 32.33 20.32
C SER A 266 -14.30 31.60 20.91
N CYS A 267 -13.30 31.25 20.09
CA CYS A 267 -12.09 30.56 20.54
C CYS A 267 -10.87 31.08 19.77
N SER A 268 -10.25 32.15 20.30
CA SER A 268 -9.14 32.87 19.67
C SER A 268 -7.80 32.11 19.69
N GLU A 269 -7.75 31.04 20.48
CA GLU A 269 -6.65 30.10 20.61
C GLU A 269 -6.53 29.20 19.38
N ILE A 270 -7.61 29.02 18.60
CA ILE A 270 -7.59 28.28 17.32
C ILE A 270 -6.69 29.03 16.33
N LYS A 271 -5.62 28.36 15.87
CA LYS A 271 -4.64 28.90 14.92
C LYS A 271 -4.84 28.43 13.48
N GLY A 272 -5.68 27.43 13.25
CA GLY A 272 -6.00 26.96 11.90
C GLY A 272 -7.38 26.31 11.76
N ILE A 273 -7.94 26.37 10.55
CA ILE A 273 -9.14 25.62 10.12
C ILE A 273 -8.72 24.71 8.96
N ASP A 274 -8.98 23.41 9.09
CA ASP A 274 -8.70 22.37 8.11
C ASP A 274 -10.01 21.89 7.48
N LEU A 275 -10.17 22.07 6.17
CA LEU A 275 -11.39 21.71 5.44
C LEU A 275 -11.09 20.60 4.42
N LYS A 276 -11.83 19.49 4.55
CA LYS A 276 -11.93 18.44 3.53
C LYS A 276 -13.36 18.44 3.02
N PHE A 277 -13.57 18.72 1.73
CA PHE A 277 -14.91 18.87 1.15
C PHE A 277 -15.54 17.53 0.79
N TYR A 278 -16.86 17.46 0.85
CA TYR A 278 -17.62 16.26 0.43
C TYR A 278 -17.78 16.16 -1.08
N GLU A 279 -18.14 17.27 -1.73
CA GLU A 279 -18.22 17.36 -3.20
C GLU A 279 -17.06 18.19 -3.73
N GLU A 280 -16.39 17.64 -4.73
CA GLU A 280 -15.25 18.23 -5.42
C GLU A 280 -15.56 18.38 -6.91
N PRO A 281 -15.07 19.44 -7.57
CA PRO A 281 -14.37 20.59 -7.00
C PRO A 281 -15.32 21.60 -6.35
N ILE A 282 -14.79 22.39 -5.40
CA ILE A 282 -15.54 23.47 -4.76
C ILE A 282 -15.79 24.66 -5.70
N LYS A 283 -17.01 25.23 -5.64
CA LYS A 283 -17.34 26.46 -6.37
C LYS A 283 -16.59 27.67 -5.81
N GLN A 284 -15.91 28.39 -6.70
CA GLN A 284 -15.14 29.62 -6.42
C GLN A 284 -15.92 30.67 -5.61
N GLU A 285 -17.13 31.03 -6.06
CA GLU A 285 -17.95 32.06 -5.40
C GLU A 285 -18.30 31.72 -3.95
N PHE A 286 -18.71 30.47 -3.68
CA PHE A 286 -18.99 30.00 -2.33
C PHE A 286 -17.75 30.12 -1.44
N PHE A 287 -16.59 29.71 -1.97
CA PHE A 287 -15.33 29.71 -1.24
C PHE A 287 -14.91 31.12 -0.82
N LEU A 288 -14.99 32.08 -1.73
CA LEU A 288 -14.71 33.50 -1.46
C LEU A 288 -15.67 34.09 -0.43
N ASN A 289 -16.98 33.97 -0.68
CA ASN A 289 -18.00 34.65 0.10
C ASN A 289 -18.18 34.07 1.51
N THR A 290 -17.77 32.81 1.70
CA THR A 290 -17.94 32.08 2.96
C THR A 290 -16.64 31.96 3.74
N ILE A 291 -15.63 31.31 3.16
CA ILE A 291 -14.45 30.84 3.91
C ILE A 291 -13.42 31.96 4.01
N ILE A 292 -12.97 32.51 2.88
CA ILE A 292 -11.97 33.60 2.86
C ILE A 292 -12.52 34.81 3.64
N LYS A 293 -13.76 35.21 3.35
CA LYS A 293 -14.39 36.35 4.01
C LYS A 293 -14.45 36.20 5.53
N ALA A 294 -14.84 35.03 6.06
CA ALA A 294 -14.91 34.78 7.49
C ALA A 294 -13.53 34.94 8.18
N ILE A 295 -12.46 34.46 7.53
CA ILE A 295 -11.09 34.56 8.06
C ILE A 295 -10.57 36.01 8.04
N LEU A 296 -10.82 36.74 6.94
CA LEU A 296 -10.38 38.13 6.82
C LEU A 296 -11.10 39.04 7.82
N GLU A 297 -12.43 38.91 7.96
CA GLU A 297 -13.22 39.71 8.89
C GLU A 297 -12.97 39.40 10.38
N THR A 298 -12.30 38.28 10.68
CA THR A 298 -11.87 37.91 12.05
C THR A 298 -10.41 38.27 12.33
N GLY A 299 -9.77 39.04 11.44
CA GLY A 299 -8.44 39.62 11.64
C GLY A 299 -7.29 38.81 11.05
N ASN A 300 -7.57 37.83 10.18
CA ASN A 300 -6.56 37.04 9.43
C ASN A 300 -5.46 36.42 10.32
N LYS A 301 -5.84 35.96 11.51
CA LYS A 301 -4.94 35.29 12.47
C LYS A 301 -4.95 33.76 12.32
N THR A 302 -6.00 33.23 11.70
CA THR A 302 -6.24 31.79 11.54
C THR A 302 -5.76 31.34 10.16
N ARG A 303 -4.96 30.28 10.11
CA ARG A 303 -4.52 29.66 8.85
C ARG A 303 -5.65 28.83 8.25
N LEU A 304 -5.74 28.80 6.93
CA LEU A 304 -6.65 27.93 6.20
C LEU A 304 -5.87 26.72 5.68
N LYS A 305 -6.34 25.50 5.93
CA LYS A 305 -5.77 24.27 5.40
C LYS A 305 -6.78 23.59 4.47
N LEU A 306 -6.32 23.20 3.29
CA LEU A 306 -7.13 22.63 2.21
C LEU A 306 -6.40 21.46 1.56
N TYR A 307 -7.14 20.60 0.88
CA TYR A 307 -6.59 19.49 0.11
C TYR A 307 -6.40 19.89 -1.35
N ALA A 308 -5.19 19.68 -1.84
CA ALA A 308 -4.72 20.09 -3.16
C ALA A 308 -5.57 19.53 -4.32
N ASN A 309 -6.08 18.31 -4.17
CA ASN A 309 -6.90 17.63 -5.18
C ASN A 309 -8.37 18.10 -5.22
N GLN A 310 -8.84 18.83 -4.20
CA GLN A 310 -10.24 19.22 -4.07
C GLN A 310 -10.55 20.65 -4.60
N ILE A 311 -9.53 21.38 -5.03
CA ILE A 311 -9.62 22.80 -5.41
C ILE A 311 -9.08 23.02 -6.83
N GLU A 312 -9.73 23.91 -7.57
CA GLU A 312 -9.32 24.29 -8.93
C GLU A 312 -8.19 25.33 -8.92
N THR A 313 -7.54 25.53 -10.07
CA THR A 313 -6.39 26.46 -10.20
C THR A 313 -6.81 27.92 -9.95
N GLU A 314 -8.05 28.25 -10.30
CA GLU A 314 -8.70 29.53 -10.08
C GLU A 314 -8.80 29.84 -8.57
N VAL A 315 -9.25 28.87 -7.76
CA VAL A 315 -9.32 28.98 -6.29
C VAL A 315 -7.93 29.17 -5.69
N ILE A 316 -6.91 28.49 -6.23
CA ILE A 316 -5.51 28.67 -5.80
C ILE A 316 -5.04 30.10 -6.07
N THR A 317 -5.40 30.67 -7.22
CA THR A 317 -5.02 32.04 -7.59
C THR A 317 -5.63 33.06 -6.62
N GLU A 318 -6.92 32.90 -6.29
CA GLU A 318 -7.61 33.77 -5.33
C GLU A 318 -7.06 33.66 -3.91
N LEU A 319 -6.69 32.45 -3.48
CA LEU A 319 -6.03 32.23 -2.19
C LEU A 319 -4.75 33.07 -2.08
N LEU A 320 -3.95 33.10 -3.15
CA LEU A 320 -2.73 33.90 -3.21
C LEU A 320 -3.04 35.41 -3.16
N GLU A 321 -4.05 35.87 -3.91
CA GLU A 321 -4.46 37.28 -3.94
C GLU A 321 -5.06 37.78 -2.61
N SER A 322 -5.80 36.91 -1.89
CA SER A 322 -6.48 37.27 -0.65
C SER A 322 -5.54 37.56 0.53
N GLY A 323 -4.30 37.07 0.47
CA GLY A 323 -3.32 37.17 1.57
C GLY A 323 -3.65 36.29 2.79
N VAL A 324 -4.63 35.38 2.68
CA VAL A 324 -4.91 34.39 3.73
C VAL A 324 -3.77 33.39 3.83
N LYS A 325 -3.27 33.16 5.04
CA LYS A 325 -2.21 32.17 5.28
C LYS A 325 -2.76 30.76 5.04
N THR A 326 -2.22 30.06 4.05
CA THR A 326 -2.79 28.81 3.54
C THR A 326 -1.82 27.64 3.63
N ILE A 327 -2.33 26.46 3.97
CA ILE A 327 -1.63 25.17 3.93
C ILE A 327 -2.33 24.29 2.90
N LEU A 328 -1.64 23.96 1.82
CA LEU A 328 -2.12 23.02 0.81
C LEU A 328 -1.58 21.63 1.13
N THR A 329 -2.49 20.69 1.35
CA THR A 329 -2.19 19.33 1.82
C THR A 329 -2.32 18.34 0.68
N ASN A 330 -1.39 17.39 0.60
CA ASN A 330 -1.42 16.29 -0.35
C ASN A 330 -1.30 14.95 0.36
N ASN A 331 -2.08 13.97 -0.09
CA ASN A 331 -2.09 12.61 0.44
C ASN A 331 -1.30 11.73 -0.55
N GLY A 332 -0.10 11.28 -0.17
CA GLY A 332 0.81 10.69 -1.15
C GLY A 332 0.38 9.33 -1.73
N TRP A 333 -0.37 8.53 -0.98
CA TRP A 333 -0.73 7.16 -1.36
C TRP A 333 -2.22 6.87 -1.10
N ASP A 334 -3.10 7.83 -1.41
CA ASP A 334 -4.56 7.75 -1.14
C ASP A 334 -4.85 7.24 0.29
N GLU A 335 -4.26 7.90 1.30
CA GLU A 335 -4.38 7.56 2.73
C GLU A 335 -3.73 6.22 3.14
N LYS A 336 -2.96 5.58 2.26
CA LYS A 336 -2.15 4.41 2.61
C LYS A 336 -0.73 4.75 3.02
N PHE A 337 -0.11 3.77 3.65
CA PHE A 337 1.27 3.77 4.02
C PHE A 337 2.11 3.03 2.97
N GLY A 338 2.52 3.72 1.89
CA GLY A 338 3.35 3.17 0.79
C GLY A 338 4.84 3.51 0.92
N LEU A 339 5.66 3.20 -0.11
CA LEU A 339 7.10 3.46 -0.13
C LEU A 339 7.49 4.95 0.11
N PRO A 340 8.70 5.24 0.65
CA PRO A 340 9.08 6.55 1.16
C PRO A 340 9.49 7.56 0.08
N TYR A 341 8.66 7.73 -0.94
CA TYR A 341 8.80 8.73 -2.00
C TYR A 341 7.43 9.19 -2.51
N LEU A 342 7.41 10.31 -3.24
CA LEU A 342 6.18 10.84 -3.86
C LEU A 342 5.85 10.09 -5.16
N ARG A 343 4.60 9.64 -5.32
CA ARG A 343 4.11 9.04 -6.57
C ARG A 343 4.22 10.03 -7.73
N GLU A 344 4.51 9.53 -8.93
CA GLU A 344 4.65 10.39 -10.12
C GLU A 344 3.35 11.03 -10.58
N GLU A 345 2.21 10.38 -10.30
CA GLU A 345 0.88 10.83 -10.70
C GLU A 345 0.33 11.95 -9.81
N THR A 346 1.01 12.28 -8.71
CA THR A 346 0.60 13.36 -7.83
C THR A 346 0.73 14.69 -8.59
N PRO A 347 -0.35 15.47 -8.77
CA PRO A 347 -0.31 16.73 -9.51
C PRO A 347 0.80 17.60 -8.96
N SER A 348 1.77 17.95 -9.82
CA SER A 348 2.75 18.95 -9.48
C SER A 348 2.01 20.29 -9.42
N ILE A 349 1.54 20.69 -8.24
CA ILE A 349 1.19 22.10 -8.03
C ILE A 349 2.51 22.84 -8.17
N SER A 350 2.73 23.35 -9.38
CA SER A 350 3.81 24.26 -9.70
C SER A 350 3.46 25.59 -9.03
N LEU A 351 3.63 25.66 -7.70
CA LEU A 351 3.75 26.93 -6.98
C LEU A 351 5.08 27.56 -7.39
N LYS A 352 5.18 27.94 -8.67
CA LYS A 352 6.18 28.91 -9.12
C LYS A 352 5.87 30.14 -8.27
N ASP A 353 6.81 30.45 -7.40
CA ASP A 353 6.74 31.45 -6.34
C ASP A 353 6.01 30.98 -5.06
N GLN A 354 6.76 30.35 -4.15
CA GLN A 354 6.40 30.34 -2.73
C GLN A 354 6.28 31.78 -2.23
N GLN A 355 5.08 32.35 -2.28
CA GLN A 355 4.77 33.56 -1.55
C GLN A 355 4.70 33.23 -0.06
N ASN A 356 5.06 34.20 0.81
CA ASN A 356 5.08 34.02 2.27
C ASN A 356 3.76 33.51 2.89
N SER A 357 2.65 33.54 2.15
CA SER A 357 1.31 33.13 2.59
C SER A 357 0.99 31.64 2.41
N THR A 358 1.65 30.88 1.52
CA THR A 358 1.24 29.49 1.20
C THR A 358 2.33 28.45 1.53
N SER A 359 1.95 27.34 2.15
CA SER A 359 2.82 26.21 2.51
C SER A 359 2.29 24.89 1.98
N LEU A 360 3.18 24.04 1.46
CA LEU A 360 2.86 22.67 1.03
C LEU A 360 3.09 21.70 2.19
N CYS A 361 2.06 20.94 2.56
CA CYS A 361 2.11 19.93 3.60
C CYS A 361 1.83 18.54 3.02
N TYR A 362 2.60 17.56 3.45
CA TYR A 362 2.37 16.16 3.13
C TYR A 362 1.65 15.49 4.29
N GLN A 363 0.51 14.85 4.03
CA GLN A 363 -0.19 14.08 5.05
C GLN A 363 0.10 12.58 4.87
N LEU A 364 0.51 11.95 5.96
CA LEU A 364 0.87 10.54 6.01
C LEU A 364 -0.04 9.84 7.01
N SER A 365 -0.76 8.82 6.54
CA SER A 365 -1.61 7.99 7.39
C SER A 365 -0.94 6.64 7.66
N THR A 366 -0.99 6.24 8.92
CA THR A 366 -0.56 4.92 9.39
C THR A 366 -1.69 4.30 10.18
N SER A 367 -2.43 3.38 9.57
CA SER A 367 -3.62 2.76 10.17
C SER A 367 -3.32 1.37 10.74
N THR A 368 -2.23 1.22 11.53
CA THR A 368 -1.78 -0.07 12.10
C THR A 368 -1.79 -0.17 13.63
N ILE A 369 -2.49 -1.15 14.22
CA ILE A 369 -2.45 -1.47 15.65
C ILE A 369 -1.08 -1.99 16.07
N LEU A 370 -0.28 -2.49 15.12
CA LEU A 370 1.08 -2.93 15.38
C LEU A 370 2.01 -1.71 15.43
N PRO A 371 2.89 -1.60 16.44
CA PRO A 371 3.89 -0.54 16.50
C PRO A 371 4.76 -0.53 15.24
N TRP A 372 5.07 0.67 14.76
CA TRP A 372 5.86 0.87 13.54
C TRP A 372 7.00 1.87 13.78
N GLY A 373 8.15 1.66 13.14
CA GLY A 373 9.25 2.61 13.19
C GLY A 373 10.45 2.23 12.32
N ASP A 374 10.54 2.78 11.10
CA ASP A 374 11.73 2.64 10.25
C ASP A 374 12.47 3.99 10.10
N PRO A 375 13.66 4.18 10.71
CA PRO A 375 14.43 5.41 10.59
C PRO A 375 14.88 5.72 9.14
N ASP A 376 15.11 4.69 8.32
CA ASP A 376 15.53 4.84 6.93
C ASP A 376 14.35 5.25 6.04
N TYR A 377 13.16 4.68 6.27
CA TYR A 377 11.92 5.15 5.65
C TYR A 377 11.70 6.64 5.90
N VAL A 378 11.76 7.07 7.17
CA VAL A 378 11.52 8.48 7.52
C VAL A 378 12.58 9.38 6.90
N PHE A 379 13.86 8.97 6.91
CA PHE A 379 14.91 9.72 6.24
C PHE A 379 14.63 9.92 4.75
N ARG A 380 14.31 8.84 4.03
CA ARG A 380 14.02 8.87 2.58
C ARG A 380 12.78 9.72 2.26
N LEU A 381 11.72 9.58 3.05
CA LEU A 381 10.50 10.37 2.87
C LEU A 381 10.78 11.86 3.07
N ILE A 382 11.39 12.26 4.20
CA ILE A 382 11.68 13.67 4.48
C ILE A 382 12.59 14.28 3.41
N GLN A 383 13.58 13.53 2.93
CA GLN A 383 14.43 13.96 1.81
C GLN A 383 13.62 14.17 0.53
N SER A 384 12.72 13.23 0.19
CA SER A 384 11.80 13.34 -0.95
C SER A 384 10.93 14.59 -0.84
N LEU A 385 10.32 14.82 0.33
CA LEU A 385 9.48 15.99 0.60
C LEU A 385 10.27 17.29 0.44
N LYS A 386 11.47 17.38 1.00
CA LYS A 386 12.33 18.56 0.89
C LYS A 386 12.72 18.86 -0.56
N SER A 387 13.06 17.82 -1.33
CA SER A 387 13.38 17.96 -2.77
C SER A 387 12.21 18.46 -3.61
N SER A 388 10.98 18.27 -3.12
CA SER A 388 9.74 18.65 -3.79
C SER A 388 9.08 19.87 -3.15
N ALA A 389 9.87 20.70 -2.47
CA ALA A 389 9.47 21.98 -1.87
C ALA A 389 8.36 21.91 -0.80
N TYR A 390 8.10 20.73 -0.22
CA TYR A 390 7.22 20.62 0.94
C TYR A 390 7.83 21.32 2.15
N SER A 391 7.02 22.12 2.83
CA SER A 391 7.39 22.82 4.06
C SER A 391 6.75 22.21 5.31
N GLY A 392 5.85 21.24 5.14
CA GLY A 392 5.14 20.57 6.23
C GLY A 392 5.02 19.06 6.09
N LEU A 393 4.93 18.39 7.24
CA LEU A 393 4.52 17.00 7.40
C LEU A 393 3.44 16.91 8.47
N GLU A 394 2.36 16.22 8.16
CA GLU A 394 1.28 15.90 9.07
C GLU A 394 1.07 14.40 9.16
N LEU A 395 0.91 13.89 10.38
CA LEU A 395 0.72 12.48 10.64
C LEU A 395 -0.71 12.19 11.09
N ILE A 396 -1.32 11.16 10.50
CA ILE A 396 -2.48 10.47 11.08
C ILE A 396 -1.93 9.20 11.74
N PRO A 397 -1.66 9.23 13.06
CA PRO A 397 -1.12 8.07 13.76
C PRO A 397 -2.17 6.97 13.92
N PRO A 398 -1.77 5.73 14.26
CA PRO A 398 -2.73 4.63 14.39
C PRO A 398 -3.82 4.85 15.46
N VAL A 399 -3.49 5.63 16.49
CA VAL A 399 -4.42 5.98 17.57
C VAL A 399 -5.35 7.13 17.23
N ALA A 400 -5.26 7.73 16.03
CA ALA A 400 -5.96 8.97 15.69
C ALA A 400 -7.49 8.85 15.84
N HIS A 401 -8.07 7.71 15.49
CA HIS A 401 -9.53 7.49 15.58
C HIS A 401 -9.97 6.93 16.93
N GLN A 402 -9.04 6.58 17.82
CA GLN A 402 -9.35 5.89 19.05
C GLN A 402 -9.52 6.91 20.18
N THR A 403 -10.61 6.77 20.94
CA THR A 403 -10.70 7.41 22.25
C THR A 403 -9.87 6.57 23.21
N GLY A 404 -8.97 7.14 24.01
CA GLY A 404 -7.92 6.40 24.74
C GLY A 404 -8.31 5.16 25.57
N LYS A 405 -9.61 4.86 25.76
CA LYS A 405 -10.12 3.57 26.28
C LYS A 405 -10.00 2.41 25.28
N GLU A 406 -10.29 2.62 23.99
CA GLU A 406 -10.35 1.56 22.97
C GLU A 406 -8.97 0.97 22.65
N VAL A 407 -7.89 1.77 22.75
CA VAL A 407 -6.52 1.29 22.52
C VAL A 407 -6.09 0.32 23.60
N ASN A 408 -6.43 0.64 24.86
CA ASN A 408 -6.10 -0.19 26.02
C ASN A 408 -6.79 -1.56 25.97
N GLU A 409 -7.83 -1.73 25.15
CA GLU A 409 -8.59 -2.98 25.03
C GLU A 409 -8.09 -3.89 23.89
N SER A 410 -7.25 -3.40 22.98
CA SER A 410 -6.79 -4.17 21.82
C SER A 410 -5.74 -5.23 22.16
N LEU A 411 -4.80 -4.91 23.06
CA LEU A 411 -3.74 -5.82 23.50
C LEU A 411 -4.24 -6.65 24.69
N ASN A 412 -3.80 -7.91 24.77
CA ASN A 412 -4.09 -8.75 25.93
C ASN A 412 -3.64 -8.05 27.23
N PRO A 413 -4.49 -7.94 28.27
CA PRO A 413 -4.13 -7.30 29.53
C PRO A 413 -2.85 -7.85 30.18
N ALA A 414 -2.50 -9.12 29.93
CA ALA A 414 -1.25 -9.72 30.40
C ALA A 414 0.01 -9.08 29.78
N LEU A 415 -0.13 -8.52 28.59
CA LEU A 415 0.94 -7.87 27.81
C LEU A 415 0.86 -6.34 27.86
N GLN A 416 -0.17 -5.76 28.49
CA GLN A 416 -0.32 -4.30 28.56
C GLN A 416 0.77 -3.68 29.45
N TYR A 417 1.57 -2.79 28.85
CA TYR A 417 2.70 -2.11 29.48
C TYR A 417 2.57 -0.58 29.51
N TYR A 418 1.46 -0.05 29.00
CA TYR A 418 1.19 1.37 28.85
C TYR A 418 -0.12 1.76 29.53
N ARG A 419 -0.22 3.04 29.94
CA ARG A 419 -1.42 3.63 30.52
C ARG A 419 -2.35 4.16 29.42
N TRP A 420 -1.75 4.75 28.39
CA TRP A 420 -2.46 5.40 27.29
C TRP A 420 -1.97 4.89 25.93
N GLY A 421 -2.90 4.71 24.99
CA GLY A 421 -2.62 4.10 23.69
C GLY A 421 -1.47 4.72 22.89
N TYR A 422 -1.31 6.05 22.92
CA TYR A 422 -0.25 6.73 22.18
C TYR A 422 1.17 6.35 22.68
N GLU A 423 1.31 5.97 23.96
CA GLU A 423 2.61 5.61 24.56
C GLU A 423 3.19 4.36 23.91
N ARG A 424 2.32 3.49 23.39
CA ARG A 424 2.70 2.31 22.64
C ARG A 424 3.46 2.64 21.34
N TYR A 425 3.11 3.77 20.72
CA TYR A 425 3.68 4.23 19.45
C TYR A 425 4.73 5.33 19.67
N TRP A 426 5.34 5.42 20.86
CA TRP A 426 6.30 6.48 21.17
C TRP A 426 7.42 6.62 20.12
N TYR A 427 7.90 5.49 19.58
CA TYR A 427 9.00 5.49 18.60
C TYR A 427 8.58 6.07 17.24
N TYR A 428 7.30 5.89 16.85
CA TYR A 428 6.72 6.52 15.66
C TYR A 428 6.84 8.06 15.76
N TYR A 429 6.33 8.64 16.86
CA TYR A 429 6.40 10.09 17.08
C TYR A 429 7.86 10.57 17.20
N HIS A 430 8.71 9.79 17.87
CA HIS A 430 10.12 10.11 18.03
C HIS A 430 10.85 10.21 16.69
N LEU A 431 10.70 9.22 15.81
CA LEU A 431 11.33 9.20 14.50
C LEU A 431 10.87 10.36 13.62
N PHE A 432 9.56 10.50 13.42
CA PHE A 432 9.02 11.51 12.53
C PHE A 432 9.28 12.93 13.06
N GLY A 433 9.07 13.17 14.35
CA GLY A 433 9.28 14.48 14.96
C GLY A 433 10.74 14.92 14.89
N ARG A 434 11.70 14.05 15.26
CA ARG A 434 13.13 14.38 15.23
C ARG A 434 13.68 14.56 13.83
N ARG A 435 13.35 13.67 12.89
CA ARG A 435 13.88 13.74 11.51
C ARG A 435 13.22 14.84 10.67
N SER A 436 11.95 15.18 10.92
CA SER A 436 11.30 16.33 10.27
C SER A 436 11.81 17.67 10.79
N PHE A 437 12.30 17.73 12.03
CA PHE A 437 13.00 18.89 12.56
C PHE A 437 14.46 18.95 12.08
N ASN A 438 15.24 17.88 12.25
CA ASN A 438 16.62 17.81 11.81
C ASN A 438 16.88 16.46 11.11
N LEU A 439 17.01 16.49 9.78
CA LEU A 439 17.30 15.28 8.99
C LEU A 439 18.62 14.62 9.41
N LYS A 440 19.58 15.37 9.96
CA LYS A 440 20.88 14.89 10.43
C LYS A 440 20.89 14.46 11.90
N THR A 441 19.72 14.29 12.53
CA THR A 441 19.63 13.78 13.91
C THR A 441 20.49 12.53 14.07
N ALA A 442 21.38 12.55 15.07
CA ALA A 442 22.33 11.48 15.31
C ALA A 442 21.61 10.16 15.69
N GLY A 443 22.17 9.03 15.24
CA GLY A 443 21.60 7.71 15.53
C GLY A 443 21.46 7.41 17.02
N GLU A 444 22.40 7.92 17.83
CA GLU A 444 22.34 7.81 19.30
C GLU A 444 21.05 8.40 19.88
N VAL A 445 20.55 9.52 19.33
CA VAL A 445 19.34 10.19 19.82
C VAL A 445 18.14 9.31 19.55
N LEU A 446 18.10 8.70 18.36
CA LEU A 446 17.00 7.85 17.91
C LEU A 446 16.89 6.53 18.68
N ILE A 447 18.02 5.98 19.16
CA ILE A 447 18.05 4.69 19.88
C ILE A 447 18.14 4.86 21.41
N ARG A 448 18.37 6.08 21.91
CA ARG A 448 18.60 6.36 23.34
C ARG A 448 17.50 5.82 24.24
N ASP A 449 16.24 5.95 23.83
CA ASP A 449 15.10 5.46 24.63
C ASP A 449 15.02 3.92 24.65
N PHE A 450 15.50 3.23 23.60
CA PHE A 450 15.66 1.76 23.64
C PHE A 450 16.73 1.34 24.64
N HIS A 451 17.87 2.04 24.68
CA HIS A 451 18.91 1.77 25.68
C HIS A 451 18.42 2.02 27.09
N ARG A 452 17.70 3.12 27.31
CA ARG A 452 17.14 3.47 28.62
C ARG A 452 16.16 2.40 29.11
N ARG A 453 15.34 1.83 28.22
CA ARG A 453 14.31 0.83 28.57
C ARG A 453 14.86 -0.60 28.68
N PHE A 454 15.80 -0.98 27.81
CA PHE A 454 16.18 -2.39 27.61
C PHE A 454 17.69 -2.68 27.74
N GLY A 455 18.50 -1.67 28.01
CA GLY A 455 19.96 -1.75 27.98
C GLY A 455 20.51 -1.90 26.55
N GLU A 456 21.73 -2.41 26.41
CA GLU A 456 22.40 -2.55 25.11
C GLU A 456 21.61 -3.41 24.10
N GLN A 457 20.88 -4.41 24.60
CA GLN A 457 20.02 -5.27 23.77
C GLN A 457 18.83 -4.53 23.15
N GLY A 458 18.54 -3.31 23.61
CA GLY A 458 17.58 -2.42 22.95
C GLY A 458 17.93 -2.10 21.49
N ASN A 459 19.21 -2.21 21.11
CA ASN A 459 19.62 -2.13 19.70
C ASN A 459 18.95 -3.20 18.84
N GLY A 460 18.82 -4.43 19.37
CA GLY A 460 18.16 -5.52 18.67
C GLY A 460 16.68 -5.23 18.38
N LEU A 461 15.99 -4.54 19.30
CA LEU A 461 14.62 -4.08 19.06
C LEU A 461 14.58 -2.94 18.04
N ALA A 462 15.49 -1.98 18.10
CA ALA A 462 15.58 -0.92 17.10
C ALA A 462 15.79 -1.49 15.68
N ASP A 463 16.65 -2.50 15.53
CA ASP A 463 16.84 -3.24 14.27
C ASP A 463 15.53 -3.94 13.83
N LEU A 464 14.81 -4.58 14.76
CA LEU A 464 13.52 -5.21 14.47
C LEU A 464 12.51 -4.19 13.97
N TYR A 465 12.38 -3.04 14.61
CA TYR A 465 11.52 -1.94 14.18
C TYR A 465 11.87 -1.49 12.75
N GLN A 466 13.16 -1.39 12.43
CA GLN A 466 13.60 -1.07 11.07
C GLN A 466 13.22 -2.14 10.04
N LEU A 467 13.32 -3.44 10.39
CA LEU A 467 12.95 -4.53 9.49
C LEU A 467 11.42 -4.61 9.29
N THR A 468 10.66 -4.66 10.39
CA THR A 468 9.19 -4.74 10.36
C THR A 468 8.59 -3.52 9.68
N GLY A 469 9.21 -2.36 9.86
CA GLY A 469 8.75 -1.11 9.28
C GLY A 469 8.75 -1.07 7.74
N LYS A 470 9.48 -1.98 7.07
CA LYS A 470 9.53 -2.09 5.61
C LYS A 470 8.38 -2.91 5.01
N VAL A 471 7.72 -3.75 5.82
CA VAL A 471 6.75 -4.75 5.32
C VAL A 471 5.51 -4.08 4.73
N LEU A 472 4.81 -3.24 5.50
CA LEU A 472 3.57 -2.58 5.04
C LEU A 472 3.80 -1.60 3.88
N PRO A 473 4.82 -0.70 3.92
CA PRO A 473 5.15 0.14 2.76
C PRO A 473 5.33 -0.63 1.46
N LEU A 474 6.10 -1.72 1.52
CA LEU A 474 6.34 -2.55 0.34
C LEU A 474 5.03 -3.18 -0.14
N TYR A 475 4.29 -3.84 0.76
CA TYR A 475 3.03 -4.52 0.42
C TYR A 475 1.99 -3.57 -0.18
N HIS A 476 1.73 -2.43 0.47
CA HIS A 476 0.75 -1.46 -0.01
C HIS A 476 1.12 -0.84 -1.36
N THR A 477 2.41 -0.74 -1.69
CA THR A 477 2.86 -0.26 -3.00
C THR A 477 2.72 -1.33 -4.09
N VAL A 478 3.01 -2.61 -3.81
CA VAL A 478 2.98 -3.68 -4.82
C VAL A 478 1.61 -4.34 -5.00
N HIS A 479 0.69 -4.16 -4.05
CA HIS A 479 -0.68 -4.67 -4.12
C HIS A 479 -1.66 -3.57 -3.66
N TYR A 480 -2.03 -2.69 -4.59
CA TYR A 480 -2.71 -1.44 -4.31
C TYR A 480 -4.24 -1.57 -4.28
N ASN A 481 -4.76 -2.29 -3.29
CA ASN A 481 -6.21 -2.39 -3.10
C ASN A 481 -6.79 -1.12 -2.44
N LYS A 482 -7.61 -0.31 -3.13
CA LYS A 482 -8.14 0.97 -2.59
C LYS A 482 -9.09 0.82 -1.41
N GLU A 483 -9.40 -0.40 -0.98
CA GLU A 483 -10.19 -0.64 0.22
C GLU A 483 -9.53 -0.06 1.48
N PRO A 484 -10.29 0.69 2.31
CA PRO A 484 -9.76 1.30 3.51
C PRO A 484 -9.48 0.28 4.62
N ASN A 485 -8.40 0.54 5.39
CA ASN A 485 -8.17 0.07 6.76
C ASN A 485 -8.29 -1.44 7.02
N SER A 486 -7.37 -2.22 6.43
CA SER A 486 -7.09 -3.57 6.93
C SER A 486 -5.58 -3.82 7.00
N GLU A 487 -5.00 -3.52 8.15
CA GLU A 487 -3.59 -3.70 8.53
C GLU A 487 -2.94 -4.97 8.01
N LEU A 488 -3.47 -6.10 8.45
CA LEU A 488 -3.15 -7.43 7.97
C LEU A 488 -4.39 -7.95 7.22
N ASN A 489 -4.27 -8.02 5.91
CA ASN A 489 -5.28 -8.59 5.02
C ASN A 489 -4.74 -9.81 4.29
N THR A 490 -5.65 -10.66 3.82
CA THR A 490 -5.31 -11.74 2.91
C THR A 490 -5.11 -11.22 1.49
N GLY A 491 -5.69 -10.06 1.15
CA GLY A 491 -5.67 -9.45 -0.19
C GLY A 491 -6.80 -9.96 -1.10
N GLY A 492 -7.87 -10.51 -0.53
CA GLY A 492 -8.95 -11.17 -1.27
C GLY A 492 -8.63 -12.56 -1.80
N LEU A 493 -9.52 -13.12 -2.63
CA LEU A 493 -9.30 -14.39 -3.35
C LEU A 493 -8.12 -14.28 -4.33
N LEU A 494 -7.50 -15.41 -4.65
CA LEU A 494 -6.28 -15.44 -5.48
C LEU A 494 -6.51 -14.88 -6.90
N ASP A 495 -7.66 -15.17 -7.49
CA ASP A 495 -8.09 -14.60 -8.78
C ASP A 495 -8.18 -13.07 -8.75
N TYR A 496 -8.74 -12.54 -7.66
CA TYR A 496 -8.85 -11.10 -7.43
C TYR A 496 -7.47 -10.50 -7.17
N TYR A 497 -6.67 -11.12 -6.30
CA TYR A 497 -5.31 -10.74 -5.93
C TYR A 497 -4.39 -10.56 -7.14
N LEU A 498 -4.48 -11.50 -8.09
CA LEU A 498 -3.72 -11.47 -9.35
C LEU A 498 -4.01 -10.23 -10.21
N ARG A 499 -5.21 -9.64 -10.07
CA ARG A 499 -5.71 -8.54 -10.90
C ARG A 499 -5.65 -7.18 -10.21
N VAL A 500 -5.43 -7.15 -8.89
CA VAL A 500 -5.20 -5.90 -8.16
C VAL A 500 -3.97 -5.20 -8.74
N SER A 501 -4.12 -3.92 -9.07
CA SER A 501 -3.04 -3.16 -9.68
C SER A 501 -1.91 -2.89 -8.69
N VAL A 502 -0.71 -2.69 -9.23
CA VAL A 502 0.39 -2.09 -8.48
C VAL A 502 0.08 -0.60 -8.23
N GLY A 503 0.57 -0.06 -7.12
CA GLY A 503 0.37 1.34 -6.73
C GLY A 503 1.30 2.30 -7.46
N ASP A 504 2.35 1.76 -8.11
CA ASP A 504 3.31 2.53 -8.90
C ASP A 504 3.78 1.73 -10.14
N PRO A 505 3.02 1.79 -11.25
CA PRO A 505 3.31 1.03 -12.46
C PRO A 505 4.58 1.49 -13.19
N THR A 506 5.21 2.61 -12.79
CA THR A 506 6.48 3.08 -13.34
C THR A 506 7.66 2.18 -12.93
N PHE A 507 7.57 1.53 -11.76
CA PHE A 507 8.65 0.70 -11.21
C PHE A 507 8.29 -0.77 -11.06
N PHE A 508 7.01 -1.10 -10.89
CA PHE A 508 6.55 -2.45 -10.60
C PHE A 508 5.67 -2.96 -11.75
N SER A 509 5.88 -4.19 -12.19
CA SER A 509 5.01 -4.82 -13.19
C SER A 509 3.89 -5.62 -12.54
N GLY A 510 2.72 -5.66 -13.18
CA GLY A 510 1.66 -6.60 -12.80
C GLY A 510 1.98 -8.06 -13.17
N PHE A 511 1.18 -9.00 -12.67
CA PHE A 511 1.36 -10.44 -12.96
C PHE A 511 1.20 -10.78 -14.44
N GLN A 512 0.15 -10.24 -15.09
CA GLN A 512 -0.13 -10.51 -16.50
C GLN A 512 0.91 -9.89 -17.43
N GLU A 513 1.37 -8.66 -17.12
CA GLU A 513 2.46 -8.00 -17.85
C GLU A 513 3.73 -8.84 -17.80
N PHE A 514 4.13 -9.28 -16.60
CA PHE A 514 5.34 -10.06 -16.42
C PHE A 514 5.27 -11.44 -17.09
N THR A 515 4.18 -12.18 -16.91
CA THR A 515 4.02 -13.51 -17.50
C THR A 515 3.95 -13.47 -19.02
N HIS A 516 3.25 -12.48 -19.61
CA HIS A 516 3.25 -12.28 -21.06
C HIS A 516 4.66 -12.04 -21.58
N SER A 517 5.42 -11.16 -20.92
CA SER A 517 6.81 -10.90 -21.31
C SER A 517 7.71 -12.11 -21.15
N LEU A 518 7.56 -12.88 -20.06
CA LEU A 518 8.30 -14.11 -19.82
C LEU A 518 8.07 -15.14 -20.94
N LEU A 519 6.80 -15.39 -21.31
CA LEU A 519 6.46 -16.35 -22.36
C LEU A 519 6.86 -15.87 -23.76
N ALA A 520 6.82 -14.55 -24.01
CA ALA A 520 7.27 -13.95 -25.26
C ALA A 520 8.80 -13.87 -25.38
N GLY A 521 9.56 -14.19 -24.32
CA GLY A 521 11.01 -14.01 -24.28
C GLY A 521 11.45 -12.53 -24.34
N THR A 522 10.58 -11.62 -23.89
CA THR A 522 10.85 -10.17 -23.86
C THR A 522 11.22 -9.72 -22.44
N SER A 523 11.93 -8.59 -22.36
CA SER A 523 12.40 -8.02 -21.10
C SER A 523 11.50 -6.89 -20.62
N ILE A 524 11.13 -6.90 -19.33
CA ILE A 524 10.41 -5.79 -18.68
C ILE A 524 11.36 -4.91 -17.88
N ILE A 525 11.31 -3.59 -18.08
CA ILE A 525 12.17 -2.63 -17.37
C ILE A 525 11.59 -2.22 -16.01
N LYS A 526 11.03 -3.18 -15.28
CA LYS A 526 10.32 -3.02 -14.00
C LYS A 526 10.67 -4.17 -13.06
N LEU A 527 10.52 -3.96 -11.76
CA LEU A 527 10.60 -5.02 -10.75
C LEU A 527 9.41 -5.98 -10.94
N SER A 528 9.73 -7.26 -11.08
CA SER A 528 8.80 -8.34 -11.35
C SER A 528 8.10 -8.85 -10.08
N PRO A 529 6.91 -9.46 -10.17
CA PRO A 529 6.25 -10.13 -9.04
C PRO A 529 7.14 -11.17 -8.35
N LEU A 530 8.03 -11.84 -9.10
CA LEU A 530 8.98 -12.81 -8.55
C LEU A 530 10.04 -12.14 -7.66
N GLU A 531 10.58 -11.00 -8.07
CA GLU A 531 11.52 -10.22 -7.25
C GLU A 531 10.86 -9.70 -5.98
N ILE A 532 9.60 -9.25 -6.08
CA ILE A 532 8.81 -8.84 -4.92
C ILE A 532 8.59 -10.01 -3.95
N ALA A 533 8.24 -11.19 -4.46
CA ALA A 533 8.10 -12.39 -3.64
C ALA A 533 9.42 -12.75 -2.90
N ASN A 534 10.56 -12.64 -3.58
CA ASN A 534 11.88 -12.87 -2.99
C ASN A 534 12.22 -11.81 -1.93
N CYS A 535 11.90 -10.53 -2.17
CA CYS A 535 12.10 -9.46 -1.19
C CYS A 535 11.28 -9.68 0.09
N LEU A 536 10.00 -10.06 -0.05
CA LEU A 536 9.13 -10.38 1.08
C LEU A 536 9.61 -11.65 1.82
N GLU A 537 10.07 -12.67 1.09
CA GLU A 537 10.62 -13.89 1.70
C GLU A 537 11.84 -13.60 2.56
N LYS A 538 12.80 -12.84 2.01
CA LYS A 538 14.00 -12.41 2.71
C LYS A 538 13.66 -11.59 3.94
N LEU A 539 12.78 -10.58 3.79
CA LEU A 539 12.39 -9.70 4.88
C LEU A 539 11.68 -10.48 6.01
N GLY A 540 10.74 -11.36 5.66
CA GLY A 540 10.04 -12.19 6.63
C GLY A 540 10.96 -13.15 7.38
N THR A 541 11.91 -13.77 6.67
CA THR A 541 12.91 -14.68 7.26
C THR A 541 13.84 -13.93 8.22
N GLU A 542 14.41 -12.80 7.81
CA GLU A 542 15.29 -11.97 8.65
C GLU A 542 14.57 -11.50 9.93
N ILE A 543 13.30 -11.08 9.83
CA ILE A 543 12.49 -10.69 10.99
C ILE A 543 12.35 -11.87 11.96
N LEU A 544 11.96 -13.06 11.49
CA LEU A 544 11.71 -14.21 12.35
C LEU A 544 13.01 -14.74 12.98
N GLU A 545 14.12 -14.78 12.23
CA GLU A 545 15.44 -15.14 12.76
C GLU A 545 15.87 -14.17 13.86
N LYS A 546 15.69 -12.85 13.65
CA LYS A 546 16.02 -11.83 14.64
C LYS A 546 15.13 -11.95 15.88
N VAL A 547 13.83 -12.22 15.71
CA VAL A 547 12.93 -12.51 16.84
C VAL A 547 13.45 -13.69 17.66
N ILE A 548 13.79 -14.82 17.03
CA ILE A 548 14.32 -16.00 17.71
C ILE A 548 15.60 -15.64 18.49
N SER A 549 16.51 -14.85 17.88
CA SER A 549 17.75 -14.44 18.54
C SER A 549 17.54 -13.58 19.80
N LEU A 550 16.42 -12.86 19.89
CA LEU A 550 16.09 -11.95 20.98
C LEU A 550 15.18 -12.57 22.05
N GLN A 551 14.58 -13.74 21.78
CA GLN A 551 13.66 -14.41 22.72
C GLN A 551 14.34 -14.88 24.00
N GLU A 552 15.63 -15.20 23.97
CA GLU A 552 16.37 -15.67 25.15
C GLU A 552 16.72 -14.54 26.13
N TYR A 553 16.72 -13.29 25.67
CA TYR A 553 17.01 -12.14 26.53
C TYR A 553 15.77 -11.69 27.30
N LEU A 554 15.93 -11.53 28.61
CA LEU A 554 14.95 -10.90 29.48
C LEU A 554 15.50 -9.55 29.98
N PRO A 555 14.87 -8.41 29.64
CA PRO A 555 15.30 -7.11 30.15
C PRO A 555 15.30 -7.08 31.67
N ARG A 556 16.34 -6.46 32.26
CA ARG A 556 16.36 -6.15 33.69
C ARG A 556 15.64 -4.81 33.90
N GLY A 557 14.65 -4.75 34.80
CA GLY A 557 13.95 -3.50 35.08
C GLY A 557 12.53 -3.70 35.60
N GLU A 558 11.72 -2.65 35.44
CA GLU A 558 10.29 -2.67 35.75
C GLU A 558 9.54 -3.71 34.92
N GLU A 559 8.47 -4.29 35.48
CA GLU A 559 7.63 -5.30 34.82
C GLU A 559 7.11 -4.82 33.45
N ASN A 560 6.85 -3.52 33.31
CA ASN A 560 6.38 -2.92 32.06
C ASN A 560 7.40 -3.06 30.92
N PHE A 561 8.71 -2.95 31.17
CA PHE A 561 9.72 -3.12 30.11
C PHE A 561 9.84 -4.57 29.66
N VAL A 562 9.63 -5.53 30.56
CA VAL A 562 9.60 -6.95 30.18
C VAL A 562 8.37 -7.24 29.30
N LYS A 563 7.21 -6.68 29.64
CA LYS A 563 5.99 -6.78 28.83
C LYS A 563 6.12 -6.08 27.48
N GLU A 564 6.71 -4.89 27.43
CA GLU A 564 7.00 -4.16 26.20
C GLU A 564 7.90 -4.99 25.27
N TRP A 565 8.98 -5.56 25.80
CA TRP A 565 9.87 -6.45 25.04
C TRP A 565 9.14 -7.65 24.45
N GLN A 566 8.36 -8.37 25.27
CA GLN A 566 7.59 -9.53 24.83
C GLN A 566 6.56 -9.16 23.76
N SER A 567 5.82 -8.07 23.97
CA SER A 567 4.83 -7.57 23.00
C SER A 567 5.48 -7.24 21.66
N ILE A 568 6.64 -6.58 21.65
CA ILE A 568 7.33 -6.22 20.40
C ILE A 568 7.81 -7.46 19.63
N LEU A 569 8.25 -8.51 20.32
CA LEU A 569 8.63 -9.77 19.66
C LEU A 569 7.42 -10.47 19.02
N GLU A 570 6.25 -10.44 19.67
CA GLU A 570 5.01 -10.97 19.10
C GLU A 570 4.53 -10.13 17.91
N ASP A 571 4.55 -8.80 18.03
CA ASP A 571 4.22 -7.86 16.95
C ASP A 571 5.13 -8.07 15.73
N SER A 572 6.43 -8.24 15.98
CA SER A 572 7.41 -8.54 14.93
C SER A 572 7.17 -9.90 14.28
N SER A 573 6.76 -10.90 15.07
CA SER A 573 6.41 -12.23 14.54
C SER A 573 5.20 -12.17 13.61
N LEU A 574 4.20 -11.32 13.91
CA LEU A 574 3.06 -11.08 13.03
C LEU A 574 3.52 -10.51 11.68
N PHE A 575 4.39 -9.48 11.69
CA PHE A 575 4.96 -8.92 10.46
C PHE A 575 5.79 -9.92 9.65
N GLY A 576 6.62 -10.72 10.32
CA GLY A 576 7.44 -11.75 9.66
C GLY A 576 6.58 -12.79 8.93
N ASN A 577 5.56 -13.33 9.61
CA ASN A 577 4.63 -14.28 9.01
C ASN A 577 3.76 -13.63 7.92
N PHE A 578 3.36 -12.37 8.08
CA PHE A 578 2.60 -11.64 7.06
C PHE A 578 3.43 -11.45 5.78
N SER A 579 4.71 -11.14 5.91
CA SER A 579 5.64 -11.04 4.77
C SER A 579 5.79 -12.39 4.05
N LEU A 580 5.99 -13.49 4.79
CA LEU A 580 6.09 -14.84 4.22
C LEU A 580 4.78 -15.33 3.59
N TYR A 581 3.64 -14.98 4.19
CA TYR A 581 2.32 -15.22 3.63
C TYR A 581 2.18 -14.57 2.24
N HIS A 582 2.47 -13.27 2.13
CA HIS A 582 2.35 -12.57 0.86
C HIS A 582 3.41 -13.00 -0.16
N SER A 583 4.63 -13.35 0.26
CA SER A 583 5.62 -13.96 -0.64
C SER A 583 5.04 -15.20 -1.34
N ASN A 584 4.45 -16.13 -0.57
CA ASN A 584 3.85 -17.33 -1.13
C ASN A 584 2.59 -17.04 -1.95
N LYS A 585 1.78 -16.06 -1.54
CA LYS A 585 0.58 -15.68 -2.31
C LYS A 585 0.94 -15.02 -3.65
N PHE A 586 2.00 -14.21 -3.71
CA PHE A 586 2.57 -13.70 -4.96
C PHE A 586 3.02 -14.84 -5.88
N ARG A 587 3.74 -15.84 -5.34
CA ARG A 587 4.15 -17.02 -6.12
C ARG A 587 2.94 -17.81 -6.64
N ALA A 588 1.92 -17.99 -5.82
CA ALA A 588 0.68 -18.67 -6.23
C ALA A 588 -0.01 -17.91 -7.38
N ALA A 589 -0.13 -16.58 -7.28
CA ALA A 589 -0.72 -15.74 -8.31
C ALA A 589 0.09 -15.74 -9.61
N LEU A 590 1.42 -15.74 -9.51
CA LEU A 590 2.30 -15.87 -10.67
C LEU A 590 2.08 -17.20 -11.41
N GLU A 591 2.07 -18.33 -10.69
CA GLU A 591 1.81 -19.64 -11.28
C GLU A 591 0.39 -19.74 -11.84
N LEU A 592 -0.60 -19.12 -11.18
CA LEU A 592 -1.96 -19.09 -11.70
C LEU A 592 -2.04 -18.32 -13.02
N SER A 593 -1.32 -17.20 -13.13
CA SER A 593 -1.22 -16.41 -14.36
C SER A 593 -0.50 -17.17 -15.47
N LEU A 594 0.54 -17.96 -15.15
CA LEU A 594 1.19 -18.86 -16.11
C LEU A 594 0.24 -19.94 -16.59
N PHE A 595 -0.52 -20.57 -15.69
CA PHE A 595 -1.55 -21.53 -16.06
C PHE A 595 -2.63 -20.92 -16.97
N GLU A 596 -3.05 -19.67 -16.75
CA GLU A 596 -4.01 -18.98 -17.62
C GLU A 596 -3.55 -18.98 -19.08
N GLN A 597 -2.26 -18.73 -19.31
CA GLN A 597 -1.68 -18.55 -20.64
C GLN A 597 -1.23 -19.87 -21.29
N THR A 598 -0.70 -20.82 -20.51
CA THR A 598 -0.09 -22.04 -21.05
C THR A 598 -0.99 -23.27 -20.97
N LYS A 599 -1.99 -23.24 -20.07
CA LYS A 599 -2.79 -24.41 -19.65
C LYS A 599 -1.92 -25.58 -19.15
N ASP A 600 -0.70 -25.32 -18.67
CA ASP A 600 0.13 -26.34 -18.05
C ASP A 600 -0.34 -26.62 -16.61
N LEU A 601 -0.83 -27.83 -16.38
CA LEU A 601 -1.30 -28.26 -15.06
C LEU A 601 -0.18 -28.29 -14.02
N ASN A 602 1.11 -28.32 -14.39
CA ASN A 602 2.18 -28.15 -13.43
C ASN A 602 2.12 -26.79 -12.71
N SER A 603 1.84 -25.71 -13.44
CA SER A 603 1.66 -24.39 -12.83
C SER A 603 0.43 -24.36 -11.90
N LEU A 604 -0.69 -24.99 -12.28
CA LEU A 604 -1.85 -25.10 -11.38
C LEU A 604 -1.54 -25.92 -10.10
N HIS A 605 -0.70 -26.95 -10.22
CA HIS A 605 -0.23 -27.72 -9.07
C HIS A 605 0.61 -26.85 -8.13
N ASP A 606 1.56 -26.08 -8.69
CA ASP A 606 2.44 -25.19 -7.93
C ASP A 606 1.64 -24.05 -7.28
N THR A 607 0.63 -23.50 -7.96
CA THR A 607 -0.35 -22.56 -7.36
C THR A 607 -0.94 -23.12 -6.07
N LEU A 608 -1.48 -24.35 -6.11
CA LEU A 608 -2.06 -25.02 -4.94
C LEU A 608 -1.05 -25.24 -3.82
N HIS A 609 0.19 -25.57 -4.17
CA HIS A 609 1.27 -25.75 -3.19
C HIS A 609 1.59 -24.41 -2.48
N PHE A 610 1.87 -23.35 -3.23
CA PHE A 610 2.19 -22.04 -2.66
C PHE A 610 1.03 -21.49 -1.83
N LEU A 611 -0.21 -21.65 -2.29
CA LEU A 611 -1.39 -21.20 -1.54
C LEU A 611 -1.54 -21.93 -0.20
N LYS A 612 -1.31 -23.26 -0.16
CA LYS A 612 -1.32 -24.02 1.10
C LYS A 612 -0.22 -23.55 2.06
N THR A 613 0.96 -23.24 1.53
CA THR A 613 2.06 -22.69 2.32
C THR A 613 1.71 -21.29 2.86
N ALA A 614 1.11 -20.43 2.03
CA ALA A 614 0.59 -19.14 2.48
C ALA A 614 -0.43 -19.35 3.63
N ARG A 615 -1.43 -20.23 3.47
CA ARG A 615 -2.41 -20.50 4.53
C ARG A 615 -1.76 -20.91 5.85
N ARG A 616 -0.70 -21.70 5.85
CA ARG A 616 0.02 -22.07 7.08
C ARG A 616 0.59 -20.84 7.80
N TYR A 617 1.20 -19.90 7.08
CA TYR A 617 1.68 -18.65 7.67
C TYR A 617 0.52 -17.79 8.20
N TRP A 618 -0.62 -17.76 7.50
CA TRP A 618 -1.81 -17.07 7.99
C TRP A 618 -2.40 -17.71 9.26
N GLU A 619 -2.41 -19.05 9.35
CA GLU A 619 -2.83 -19.79 10.54
C GLU A 619 -1.89 -19.50 11.73
N THR A 620 -0.58 -19.32 11.50
CA THR A 620 0.37 -18.85 12.52
C THR A 620 0.05 -17.44 13.00
N ILE A 621 -0.28 -16.51 12.09
CA ILE A 621 -0.73 -15.14 12.44
C ILE A 621 -1.94 -15.22 13.38
N ILE A 622 -2.95 -16.03 13.04
CA ILE A 622 -4.15 -16.23 13.86
C ILE A 622 -3.78 -16.77 15.26
N CYS A 623 -2.85 -17.73 15.32
CA CYS A 623 -2.42 -18.32 16.59
C CYS A 623 -1.77 -17.27 17.51
N ILE A 624 -0.85 -16.46 16.98
CA ILE A 624 -0.22 -15.37 17.73
C ILE A 624 -1.27 -14.35 18.15
N ALA A 625 -2.09 -13.89 17.20
CA ALA A 625 -3.16 -12.92 17.43
C ALA A 625 -4.17 -13.34 18.49
N THR A 626 -4.51 -14.63 18.57
CA THR A 626 -5.44 -15.13 19.60
C THR A 626 -4.88 -14.91 21.01
N ARG A 627 -3.55 -14.96 21.16
CA ARG A 627 -2.87 -14.72 22.43
C ARG A 627 -2.70 -13.23 22.71
N SER A 628 -2.26 -12.46 21.72
CA SER A 628 -1.84 -11.06 21.90
C SER A 628 -2.97 -10.05 21.66
N TYR A 629 -3.90 -10.35 20.75
CA TYR A 629 -4.96 -9.47 20.26
C TYR A 629 -6.33 -10.17 20.20
N PRO A 630 -6.90 -10.61 21.34
CA PRO A 630 -8.10 -11.44 21.35
C PRO A 630 -9.29 -10.77 20.62
N GLN A 631 -9.43 -9.44 20.69
CA GLN A 631 -10.50 -8.72 20.00
C GLN A 631 -10.37 -8.72 18.46
N HIS A 632 -9.14 -8.57 17.96
CA HIS A 632 -8.85 -8.55 16.50
C HIS A 632 -8.72 -9.95 15.91
N SER A 633 -8.36 -10.93 16.73
CA SER A 633 -8.15 -12.32 16.32
C SER A 633 -9.36 -12.93 15.61
N LYS A 634 -10.58 -12.54 16.00
CA LYS A 634 -11.82 -12.99 15.38
C LYS A 634 -11.90 -12.55 13.92
N ASN A 635 -11.62 -11.28 13.64
CA ASN A 635 -11.62 -10.73 12.27
C ASN A 635 -10.57 -11.43 11.40
N TRP A 636 -9.32 -11.56 11.88
CA TRP A 636 -8.27 -12.25 11.11
C TRP A 636 -8.56 -13.75 10.92
N SER A 637 -9.25 -14.38 11.87
CA SER A 637 -9.70 -15.77 11.75
C SER A 637 -10.79 -15.94 10.69
N GLU A 638 -11.72 -14.99 10.58
CA GLU A 638 -12.78 -15.01 9.56
C GLU A 638 -12.19 -14.90 8.14
N LYS A 639 -11.13 -14.09 7.96
CA LYS A 639 -10.42 -13.96 6.66
C LYS A 639 -9.81 -15.27 6.15
N ARG A 640 -9.56 -16.26 7.02
CA ARG A 640 -9.12 -17.61 6.62
C ARG A 640 -10.12 -18.28 5.66
N LEU A 641 -11.40 -17.89 5.71
CA LEU A 641 -12.43 -18.42 4.83
C LEU A 641 -12.07 -18.24 3.35
N LEU A 642 -11.53 -17.07 2.96
CA LEU A 642 -11.14 -16.79 1.57
C LEU A 642 -10.04 -17.75 1.10
N LEU A 643 -9.08 -18.08 1.95
CA LEU A 643 -8.01 -19.04 1.62
C LEU A 643 -8.52 -20.47 1.43
N LEU A 644 -9.50 -20.87 2.25
CA LEU A 644 -10.14 -22.18 2.12
C LEU A 644 -11.00 -22.25 0.84
N GLU A 645 -11.64 -21.14 0.47
CA GLU A 645 -12.37 -21.00 -0.78
C GLU A 645 -11.43 -21.07 -2.00
N ASP A 646 -10.30 -20.36 -1.98
CA ASP A 646 -9.27 -20.47 -3.04
C ASP A 646 -8.79 -21.92 -3.20
N GLU A 647 -8.44 -22.61 -2.09
CA GLU A 647 -7.99 -24.00 -2.14
C GLU A 647 -9.07 -24.92 -2.73
N LYS A 648 -10.33 -24.74 -2.31
CA LYS A 648 -11.47 -25.51 -2.85
C LYS A 648 -11.67 -25.22 -4.33
N ARG A 649 -11.63 -23.95 -4.73
CA ARG A 649 -11.82 -23.49 -6.10
C ARG A 649 -10.76 -24.04 -7.05
N LEU A 650 -9.50 -23.98 -6.65
CA LEU A 650 -8.39 -24.52 -7.43
C LEU A 650 -8.41 -26.05 -7.48
N SER A 651 -8.86 -26.72 -6.41
CA SER A 651 -9.06 -28.18 -6.42
C SER A 651 -10.17 -28.58 -7.41
N ILE A 652 -11.27 -27.83 -7.45
CA ILE A 652 -12.33 -28.02 -8.45
C ILE A 652 -11.79 -27.81 -9.87
N LEU A 653 -11.04 -26.74 -10.09
CA LEU A 653 -10.43 -26.43 -11.38
C LEU A 653 -9.50 -27.56 -11.83
N TRP A 654 -8.68 -28.06 -10.91
CA TRP A 654 -7.82 -29.21 -11.13
C TRP A 654 -8.62 -30.45 -11.56
N GLU A 655 -9.70 -30.79 -10.83
CA GLU A 655 -10.58 -31.91 -11.17
C GLU A 655 -11.25 -31.76 -12.55
N GLU A 656 -11.67 -30.54 -12.92
CA GLU A 656 -12.24 -30.28 -14.26
C GLU A 656 -11.22 -30.57 -15.36
N TYR A 657 -9.99 -30.10 -15.22
CA TYR A 657 -8.93 -30.33 -16.21
C TYR A 657 -8.42 -31.79 -16.21
N GLN A 658 -8.43 -32.48 -15.06
CA GLN A 658 -8.17 -33.92 -15.03
C GLN A 658 -9.27 -34.71 -15.75
N THR A 659 -10.53 -34.31 -15.56
CA THR A 659 -11.68 -34.98 -16.17
C THR A 659 -11.72 -34.74 -17.67
N ARG A 660 -11.60 -33.49 -18.11
CA ARG A 660 -11.73 -33.08 -19.52
C ARG A 660 -10.46 -33.30 -20.34
N GLY A 661 -9.30 -33.35 -19.69
CA GLY A 661 -8.02 -33.17 -20.36
C GLY A 661 -7.82 -31.72 -20.81
N VAL A 662 -6.65 -31.43 -21.38
CA VAL A 662 -6.43 -30.13 -22.04
C VAL A 662 -7.25 -30.12 -23.33
N PHE A 663 -8.03 -29.07 -23.52
CA PHE A 663 -8.92 -28.90 -24.65
C PHE A 663 -8.48 -27.73 -25.54
N LEU A 664 -8.85 -27.79 -26.82
CA LEU A 664 -8.55 -26.76 -27.81
C LEU A 664 -9.42 -25.51 -27.57
N VAL A 665 -10.72 -25.73 -27.35
CA VAL A 665 -11.68 -24.67 -27.06
C VAL A 665 -12.71 -25.17 -26.05
N GLY A 666 -13.11 -24.29 -25.13
CA GLY A 666 -14.14 -24.54 -24.13
C GLY A 666 -15.18 -23.42 -24.15
N PHE A 667 -16.44 -23.77 -23.91
CA PHE A 667 -17.56 -22.84 -23.81
C PHE A 667 -18.30 -23.00 -22.49
N ASP A 668 -18.51 -21.88 -21.82
CA ASP A 668 -19.15 -21.76 -20.52
C ASP A 668 -20.55 -21.13 -20.71
N PHE A 669 -21.58 -21.96 -20.62
CA PHE A 669 -22.95 -21.57 -20.98
C PHE A 669 -23.67 -20.95 -19.79
N GLY A 670 -24.12 -19.71 -19.92
CA GLY A 670 -24.84 -19.02 -18.86
C GLY A 670 -24.91 -17.51 -19.06
N GLY A 671 -25.65 -16.83 -18.20
CA GLY A 671 -25.82 -15.37 -18.25
C GLY A 671 -24.82 -14.66 -17.35
N SER A 672 -24.51 -13.41 -17.68
CA SER A 672 -23.82 -12.51 -16.75
C SER A 672 -24.70 -12.24 -15.51
N PRO A 673 -24.11 -11.82 -14.38
CA PRO A 673 -24.84 -11.36 -13.20
C PRO A 673 -25.81 -10.21 -13.54
N ASP A 674 -26.91 -10.08 -12.80
CA ASP A 674 -27.91 -9.01 -12.99
C ASP A 674 -27.31 -7.62 -12.71
N SER A 675 -27.38 -6.70 -13.69
CA SER A 675 -26.71 -5.39 -13.71
C SER A 675 -27.39 -4.28 -12.90
N ASN A 676 -28.43 -4.59 -12.11
CA ASN A 676 -29.23 -3.57 -11.41
C ASN A 676 -28.55 -2.96 -10.15
N ARG A 677 -27.27 -3.26 -9.92
CA ARG A 677 -26.47 -2.68 -8.83
C ARG A 677 -25.38 -1.80 -9.41
N THR A 678 -25.11 -0.68 -8.74
CA THR A 678 -23.87 0.08 -8.92
C THR A 678 -22.68 -0.88 -8.76
N PRO A 679 -21.73 -0.92 -9.71
CA PRO A 679 -20.57 -1.79 -9.59
C PRO A 679 -19.82 -1.44 -8.31
N ASP A 680 -19.68 -2.41 -7.42
CA ASP A 680 -18.74 -2.33 -6.30
C ASP A 680 -17.31 -2.24 -6.84
N HIS A 681 -16.40 -1.55 -6.13
CA HIS A 681 -14.99 -1.42 -6.48
C HIS A 681 -14.37 -2.77 -6.84
N ASN A 682 -14.73 -3.84 -6.12
CA ASN A 682 -14.19 -5.17 -6.36
C ASN A 682 -14.60 -5.77 -7.71
N LEU A 683 -15.82 -5.49 -8.17
CA LEU A 683 -16.31 -5.92 -9.48
C LEU A 683 -15.61 -5.20 -10.63
N SER A 684 -15.08 -3.98 -10.39
CA SER A 684 -14.28 -3.28 -11.40
C SER A 684 -12.92 -3.94 -11.63
N ILE A 685 -12.36 -4.59 -10.60
CA ILE A 685 -11.07 -5.30 -10.65
C ILE A 685 -11.23 -6.68 -11.30
N PHE A 686 -12.31 -7.40 -10.98
CA PHE A 686 -12.57 -8.73 -11.51
C PHE A 686 -13.98 -8.86 -12.11
N PRO A 687 -14.25 -8.19 -13.25
CA PRO A 687 -15.60 -8.13 -13.83
C PRO A 687 -16.06 -9.45 -14.46
N ASP A 688 -15.11 -10.29 -14.87
CA ASP A 688 -15.31 -11.57 -15.55
C ASP A 688 -15.30 -12.78 -14.60
N TYR A 689 -15.47 -12.57 -13.29
CA TYR A 689 -15.41 -13.62 -12.27
C TYR A 689 -16.32 -14.81 -12.50
N TYR A 690 -17.44 -14.57 -13.19
CA TYR A 690 -18.45 -15.55 -13.48
C TYR A 690 -18.05 -16.51 -14.59
N ILE A 691 -16.95 -16.27 -15.31
CA ILE A 691 -16.48 -17.09 -16.42
C ILE A 691 -15.45 -18.10 -15.89
N GLU A 692 -15.66 -19.39 -16.17
CA GLU A 692 -14.70 -20.41 -15.80
C GLU A 692 -13.39 -20.26 -16.59
N ARG A 693 -12.26 -20.45 -15.90
CA ARG A 693 -10.92 -20.25 -16.47
C ARG A 693 -10.69 -21.19 -17.65
N GLY A 694 -10.31 -20.59 -18.79
CA GLY A 694 -10.05 -21.31 -20.04
C GLY A 694 -11.28 -21.54 -20.91
N PHE A 695 -12.46 -21.08 -20.50
CA PHE A 695 -13.68 -21.17 -21.30
C PHE A 695 -14.08 -19.80 -21.85
N SER A 696 -14.72 -19.81 -23.01
CA SER A 696 -15.36 -18.64 -23.63
C SER A 696 -16.81 -18.55 -23.15
N PRO A 697 -17.30 -17.36 -22.75
CA PRO A 697 -18.68 -17.22 -22.31
C PRO A 697 -19.67 -17.40 -23.49
N VAL A 698 -20.77 -18.11 -23.24
CA VAL A 698 -21.88 -18.26 -24.17
C VAL A 698 -23.20 -18.06 -23.44
N ASP A 699 -23.88 -16.97 -23.75
CA ASP A 699 -25.24 -16.71 -23.26
C ASP A 699 -26.31 -17.01 -24.31
N HIS A 700 -27.57 -16.76 -23.98
CA HIS A 700 -28.71 -16.92 -24.87
C HIS A 700 -28.74 -15.93 -26.04
N LEU A 701 -27.92 -14.87 -26.00
CA LEU A 701 -27.83 -13.84 -27.03
C LEU A 701 -26.60 -14.02 -27.95
N SER A 702 -25.77 -15.02 -27.67
CA SER A 702 -24.54 -15.31 -28.40
C SER A 702 -24.82 -15.93 -29.77
N ILE A 703 -25.37 -15.14 -30.69
CA ILE A 703 -25.65 -15.53 -32.09
C ILE A 703 -24.33 -15.90 -32.79
N TYR A 704 -24.38 -16.93 -33.63
CA TYR A 704 -23.24 -17.34 -34.45
C TYR A 704 -22.71 -16.16 -35.28
N ASN A 705 -21.40 -15.92 -35.14
CA ASN A 705 -20.68 -14.91 -35.88
C ASN A 705 -19.45 -15.57 -36.55
N PRO A 706 -19.32 -15.51 -37.89
CA PRO A 706 -18.18 -16.08 -38.62
C PRO A 706 -16.81 -15.56 -38.17
N ASP A 707 -16.70 -14.29 -37.76
CA ASP A 707 -15.44 -13.70 -37.28
C ASP A 707 -15.05 -14.27 -35.92
N ARG A 708 -16.06 -14.61 -35.10
CA ARG A 708 -15.87 -15.26 -33.79
C ARG A 708 -15.67 -16.77 -33.91
N GLY A 709 -16.23 -17.38 -34.96
CA GLY A 709 -16.17 -18.81 -35.24
C GLY A 709 -17.11 -19.67 -34.38
N PHE A 710 -18.03 -19.10 -33.60
CA PHE A 710 -19.01 -19.87 -32.83
C PHE A 710 -20.27 -19.08 -32.48
N GLY A 711 -21.34 -19.80 -32.11
CA GLY A 711 -22.55 -19.25 -31.51
C GLY A 711 -23.83 -20.03 -31.86
N TRP A 712 -24.97 -19.53 -31.39
CA TRP A 712 -26.29 -20.07 -31.68
C TRP A 712 -26.76 -19.68 -33.08
N ILE A 713 -27.27 -20.63 -33.86
CA ILE A 713 -27.84 -20.36 -35.19
C ILE A 713 -29.13 -19.55 -35.09
N ASN A 714 -29.92 -19.77 -34.04
CA ASN A 714 -31.11 -19.01 -33.71
C ASN A 714 -31.22 -18.87 -32.18
N THR A 715 -31.49 -17.66 -31.71
CA THR A 715 -31.61 -17.34 -30.28
C THR A 715 -33.05 -17.18 -29.80
N ALA A 716 -34.03 -17.34 -30.70
CA ALA A 716 -35.44 -17.27 -30.35
C ALA A 716 -35.80 -18.28 -29.24
N GLU A 717 -36.41 -17.79 -28.15
CA GLU A 717 -36.81 -18.58 -26.98
C GLU A 717 -35.64 -19.26 -26.23
N LEU A 718 -34.39 -18.85 -26.46
CA LEU A 718 -33.27 -19.20 -25.58
C LEU A 718 -33.30 -18.34 -24.31
N HIS A 719 -32.93 -18.95 -23.19
CA HIS A 719 -32.82 -18.28 -21.91
C HIS A 719 -31.50 -18.65 -21.22
N SER A 720 -30.92 -17.71 -20.49
CA SER A 720 -29.76 -17.94 -19.65
C SER A 720 -30.12 -17.86 -18.18
N VAL A 721 -29.49 -18.70 -17.37
CA VAL A 721 -29.44 -18.52 -15.91
C VAL A 721 -28.22 -17.66 -15.58
N PRO A 722 -28.39 -16.51 -14.90
CA PRO A 722 -27.27 -15.64 -14.53
C PRO A 722 -26.42 -16.28 -13.42
N ALA A 723 -25.13 -15.97 -13.41
CA ALA A 723 -24.24 -16.36 -12.31
C ALA A 723 -24.60 -15.62 -11.01
N PRO A 724 -24.45 -16.27 -9.84
CA PRO A 724 -24.62 -15.59 -8.55
C PRO A 724 -23.46 -14.62 -8.30
N LEU A 725 -23.72 -13.59 -7.49
CA LEU A 725 -22.66 -12.73 -6.94
C LEU A 725 -21.77 -13.57 -6.02
N ILE A 726 -20.45 -13.37 -6.09
CA ILE A 726 -19.47 -14.09 -5.26
C ILE A 726 -18.71 -13.16 -4.33
N ARG A 727 -18.14 -13.72 -3.26
CA ARG A 727 -17.18 -13.02 -2.40
C ARG A 727 -15.83 -12.95 -3.11
N LEU A 728 -15.24 -11.76 -3.16
CA LEU A 728 -13.96 -11.46 -3.80
C LEU A 728 -12.92 -10.97 -2.79
N SER A 729 -13.33 -10.15 -1.83
CA SER A 729 -12.45 -9.55 -0.84
C SER A 729 -12.95 -9.75 0.60
N GLU A 730 -12.17 -9.24 1.55
CA GLU A 730 -12.55 -9.18 2.96
C GLU A 730 -13.82 -8.35 3.21
N GLN A 731 -14.15 -7.37 2.35
CA GLN A 731 -15.38 -6.58 2.50
C GLN A 731 -16.62 -7.45 2.32
N ASP A 732 -16.55 -8.46 1.46
CA ASP A 732 -17.64 -9.39 1.20
C ASP A 732 -17.88 -10.37 2.37
N LEU A 733 -17.01 -10.37 3.39
CA LEU A 733 -17.22 -11.10 4.64
C LEU A 733 -18.02 -10.29 5.67
N LEU A 734 -18.14 -8.98 5.50
CA LEU A 734 -18.84 -8.12 6.45
C LEU A 734 -20.36 -8.35 6.37
N PRO A 735 -21.09 -8.35 7.51
CA PRO A 735 -22.54 -8.52 7.50
C PRO A 735 -23.20 -7.35 6.76
N SER A 736 -23.83 -7.61 5.60
CA SER A 736 -24.62 -6.59 4.92
C SER A 736 -26.02 -6.49 5.53
N ALA A 737 -26.63 -5.30 5.48
CA ALA A 737 -28.04 -5.10 5.87
C ALA A 737 -29.03 -5.78 4.90
N GLU A 738 -28.53 -6.39 3.83
CA GLU A 738 -29.31 -7.04 2.79
C GLU A 738 -29.46 -8.54 3.08
N THR A 739 -30.67 -8.97 3.45
CA THR A 739 -30.96 -10.39 3.67
C THR A 739 -31.40 -11.08 2.38
N GLY A 740 -30.78 -12.22 2.02
CA GLY A 740 -31.30 -13.15 1.00
C GLY A 740 -30.42 -13.31 -0.25
N VAL A 741 -31.04 -13.31 -1.44
CA VAL A 741 -30.44 -13.60 -2.78
C VAL A 741 -29.27 -12.66 -3.17
N ASN A 742 -29.08 -11.59 -2.40
CA ASN A 742 -28.14 -10.50 -2.68
C ASN A 742 -26.82 -10.58 -1.90
N SER A 743 -26.67 -11.52 -0.96
CA SER A 743 -25.40 -11.71 -0.24
C SER A 743 -24.39 -12.48 -1.13
N PRO A 744 -23.12 -12.06 -1.20
CA PRO A 744 -22.12 -12.74 -2.03
C PRO A 744 -21.85 -14.18 -1.56
N PHE A 745 -21.83 -15.12 -2.51
CA PHE A 745 -21.66 -16.57 -2.33
C PHE A 745 -20.18 -17.00 -2.36
N PRO A 746 -19.82 -18.20 -1.85
CA PRO A 746 -18.46 -18.73 -2.02
C PRO A 746 -18.08 -18.83 -3.50
N TYR A 747 -16.81 -18.59 -3.84
CA TYR A 747 -16.33 -18.77 -5.21
C TYR A 747 -16.15 -20.27 -5.53
N GLU A 748 -17.19 -20.89 -6.09
CA GLU A 748 -17.18 -22.32 -6.45
C GLU A 748 -17.01 -22.54 -7.97
N ASN A 749 -17.36 -23.74 -8.47
CA ASN A 749 -17.31 -24.09 -9.89
C ASN A 749 -18.25 -23.20 -10.71
N GLN A 750 -17.71 -22.37 -11.61
CA GLN A 750 -18.54 -21.44 -12.37
C GLN A 750 -19.28 -22.12 -13.53
N LEU A 751 -18.80 -23.27 -14.02
CA LEU A 751 -19.43 -24.00 -15.12
C LEU A 751 -20.80 -24.58 -14.78
N LEU A 752 -21.05 -24.89 -13.49
CA LEU A 752 -22.22 -25.71 -13.10
C LEU A 752 -23.34 -24.90 -12.44
N ASN A 753 -23.08 -23.63 -12.12
CA ASN A 753 -24.03 -22.77 -11.42
C ASN A 753 -24.90 -21.93 -12.37
N LYS A 754 -24.60 -22.00 -13.67
CA LYS A 754 -25.28 -21.29 -14.76
C LYS A 754 -25.41 -22.23 -15.96
N LEU A 755 -26.33 -21.88 -16.85
CA LEU A 755 -26.70 -22.69 -18.01
C LEU A 755 -27.46 -21.87 -19.05
N VAL A 756 -27.48 -22.35 -20.29
CA VAL A 756 -28.44 -21.92 -21.33
C VAL A 756 -29.47 -23.02 -21.51
N TRP A 757 -30.75 -22.65 -21.64
CA TRP A 757 -31.86 -23.58 -21.79
C TRP A 757 -32.96 -23.06 -22.71
N SER A 758 -33.78 -23.96 -23.24
CA SER A 758 -34.99 -23.62 -23.99
C SER A 758 -36.01 -24.77 -24.00
N ARG A 759 -37.23 -24.45 -24.44
CA ARG A 759 -38.30 -25.41 -24.78
C ARG A 759 -38.46 -25.61 -26.30
N LYS A 760 -37.71 -24.87 -27.11
CA LYS A 760 -37.69 -24.99 -28.57
C LYS A 760 -36.37 -25.59 -29.04
N PRO A 761 -36.33 -26.30 -30.17
CA PRO A 761 -35.07 -26.78 -30.72
C PRO A 761 -34.11 -25.64 -31.03
N ALA A 762 -32.82 -25.84 -30.76
CA ALA A 762 -31.76 -24.90 -31.13
C ALA A 762 -30.48 -25.62 -31.53
N THR A 763 -29.65 -24.93 -32.30
CA THR A 763 -28.38 -25.43 -32.80
C THR A 763 -27.25 -24.49 -32.38
N PHE A 764 -26.21 -25.06 -31.75
CA PHE A 764 -24.95 -24.37 -31.49
C PHE A 764 -23.91 -24.80 -32.54
N GLN A 765 -23.20 -23.85 -33.13
CA GLN A 765 -22.17 -24.11 -34.13
C GLN A 765 -20.80 -23.63 -33.63
N VAL A 766 -19.76 -24.42 -33.94
CA VAL A 766 -18.36 -24.06 -33.76
C VAL A 766 -17.60 -24.37 -35.05
N ASP A 767 -16.83 -23.41 -35.53
CA ASP A 767 -15.94 -23.56 -36.68
C ASP A 767 -14.62 -24.20 -36.19
N LEU A 768 -14.20 -25.27 -36.86
CA LEU A 768 -13.02 -26.07 -36.50
C LEU A 768 -12.24 -26.40 -37.77
N THR A 769 -10.94 -26.66 -37.65
CA THR A 769 -10.18 -27.23 -38.78
C THR A 769 -10.61 -28.68 -39.03
N PRO A 770 -10.50 -29.20 -40.27
CA PRO A 770 -10.76 -30.61 -40.54
C PRO A 770 -9.88 -31.53 -39.68
N GLY A 771 -10.48 -32.55 -39.08
CA GLY A 771 -9.79 -33.44 -38.14
C GLY A 771 -10.76 -34.23 -37.26
N SER A 772 -10.21 -35.09 -36.39
CA SER A 772 -10.98 -35.82 -35.40
C SER A 772 -10.91 -35.14 -34.04
N TYR A 773 -12.08 -34.91 -33.43
CA TYR A 773 -12.21 -34.23 -32.15
C TYR A 773 -13.09 -35.03 -31.19
N LEU A 774 -12.80 -34.94 -29.89
CA LEU A 774 -13.71 -35.35 -28.83
C LEU A 774 -14.54 -34.12 -28.41
N ALA A 775 -15.85 -34.20 -28.61
CA ALA A 775 -16.80 -33.26 -28.04
C ALA A 775 -17.23 -33.77 -26.66
N HIS A 776 -16.98 -32.98 -25.62
CA HIS A 776 -17.36 -33.28 -24.24
C HIS A 776 -18.39 -32.25 -23.75
N LEU A 777 -19.66 -32.67 -23.71
CA LEU A 777 -20.79 -31.86 -23.25
C LEU A 777 -21.09 -32.16 -21.78
N THR A 778 -21.34 -31.12 -20.99
CA THR A 778 -21.68 -31.25 -19.57
C THR A 778 -23.05 -30.65 -19.29
N PHE A 779 -23.85 -31.44 -18.58
CA PHE A 779 -25.19 -31.11 -18.13
C PHE A 779 -25.24 -31.20 -16.61
N CYS A 780 -25.26 -30.05 -15.94
CA CYS A 780 -25.46 -29.97 -14.49
C CYS A 780 -26.13 -28.65 -14.11
N ASP A 781 -27.26 -28.71 -13.44
CA ASP A 781 -27.93 -27.53 -12.89
C ASP A 781 -27.70 -27.47 -11.37
N ARG A 782 -26.69 -26.69 -10.95
CA ARG A 782 -26.44 -26.31 -9.56
C ARG A 782 -26.84 -24.87 -9.26
N SER A 783 -27.64 -24.25 -10.14
CA SER A 783 -28.13 -22.89 -9.91
C SER A 783 -29.03 -22.78 -8.67
N LEU A 784 -29.27 -21.56 -8.20
CA LEU A 784 -30.13 -21.30 -7.04
C LEU A 784 -31.57 -21.81 -7.23
N ARG A 785 -32.03 -21.93 -8.48
CA ARG A 785 -33.36 -22.43 -8.85
C ARG A 785 -33.30 -23.81 -9.51
N ARG A 786 -32.33 -24.63 -9.08
CA ARG A 786 -32.07 -25.95 -9.67
C ARG A 786 -33.32 -26.80 -9.81
N ARG A 787 -33.49 -27.43 -10.97
CA ARG A 787 -34.65 -28.29 -11.26
C ARG A 787 -34.29 -29.55 -12.03
N ARG A 788 -35.29 -30.39 -12.25
CA ARG A 788 -35.22 -31.54 -13.15
C ARG A 788 -35.43 -31.05 -14.58
N HIS A 789 -34.63 -31.55 -15.51
CA HIS A 789 -34.70 -31.21 -16.94
C HIS A 789 -34.88 -32.44 -17.82
N GLY A 790 -35.42 -32.23 -19.03
CA GLY A 790 -35.67 -33.27 -20.02
C GLY A 790 -36.89 -34.17 -19.72
N PRO A 791 -37.19 -35.14 -20.61
CA PRO A 791 -36.27 -35.72 -21.58
C PRO A 791 -35.88 -34.79 -22.73
N MET A 792 -34.58 -34.75 -23.03
CA MET A 792 -34.00 -34.01 -24.17
C MET A 792 -33.24 -34.95 -25.10
N LYS A 793 -33.16 -34.53 -26.37
CA LYS A 793 -32.42 -35.18 -27.45
C LYS A 793 -31.25 -34.30 -27.84
N ILE A 794 -30.07 -34.92 -27.96
CA ILE A 794 -28.81 -34.28 -28.32
C ILE A 794 -28.26 -34.98 -29.57
N THR A 795 -28.00 -34.20 -30.61
CA THR A 795 -27.43 -34.67 -31.87
C THR A 795 -26.17 -33.87 -32.19
N ILE A 796 -25.10 -34.52 -32.63
CA ILE A 796 -23.86 -33.87 -33.06
C ILE A 796 -23.61 -34.25 -34.52
N ASN A 797 -23.48 -33.27 -35.42
CA ASN A 797 -23.31 -33.48 -36.86
C ASN A 797 -24.28 -34.55 -37.43
N ASN A 798 -25.58 -34.45 -37.12
CA ASN A 798 -26.65 -35.39 -37.49
C ASN A 798 -26.60 -36.80 -36.84
N GLN A 799 -25.63 -37.08 -35.97
CA GLN A 799 -25.57 -38.33 -35.19
C GLN A 799 -26.23 -38.14 -33.81
N VAL A 800 -27.20 -39.00 -33.48
CA VAL A 800 -27.89 -38.94 -32.18
C VAL A 800 -26.96 -39.48 -31.09
N VAL A 801 -26.56 -38.63 -30.16
CA VAL A 801 -25.68 -38.97 -29.03
C VAL A 801 -26.51 -39.31 -27.79
N ALA A 802 -27.68 -38.69 -27.64
CA ALA A 802 -28.66 -39.06 -26.62
C ALA A 802 -30.08 -38.76 -27.11
N ASP A 803 -31.04 -39.68 -26.90
CA ASP A 803 -32.41 -39.54 -27.42
C ASP A 803 -33.46 -39.23 -26.33
N GLN A 804 -33.28 -39.72 -25.09
CA GLN A 804 -34.15 -39.44 -23.93
C GLN A 804 -33.36 -39.10 -22.67
N LEU A 805 -32.47 -38.10 -22.76
CA LEU A 805 -31.63 -37.68 -21.64
C LEU A 805 -32.46 -36.95 -20.59
N ILE A 806 -32.49 -37.47 -19.36
CA ILE A 806 -33.14 -36.84 -18.20
C ILE A 806 -32.06 -36.48 -17.18
N ILE A 807 -32.02 -35.21 -16.79
CA ILE A 807 -31.11 -34.74 -15.74
C ILE A 807 -31.91 -34.49 -14.46
N THR A 808 -31.56 -35.20 -13.40
CA THR A 808 -32.14 -35.01 -12.07
C THR A 808 -31.50 -33.81 -11.37
N THR A 809 -32.25 -33.14 -10.51
CA THR A 809 -31.82 -31.92 -9.82
C THR A 809 -30.42 -32.04 -9.20
N GLY A 810 -29.48 -31.18 -9.61
CA GLY A 810 -28.10 -31.14 -9.10
C GLY A 810 -27.16 -32.26 -9.58
N LYS A 811 -27.65 -33.25 -10.34
CA LYS A 811 -26.81 -34.34 -10.87
C LYS A 811 -26.01 -33.85 -12.08
N ARG A 812 -24.73 -34.20 -12.14
CA ARG A 812 -23.87 -33.99 -13.30
C ARG A 812 -23.95 -35.20 -14.23
N ILE A 813 -24.12 -34.93 -15.53
CA ILE A 813 -23.95 -35.91 -16.61
C ILE A 813 -23.01 -35.32 -17.65
N ASP A 814 -22.02 -36.10 -18.05
CA ASP A 814 -21.08 -35.77 -19.11
C ASP A 814 -21.31 -36.71 -20.30
N LEU A 815 -21.49 -36.15 -21.49
CA LEU A 815 -21.53 -36.89 -22.75
C LEU A 815 -20.23 -36.66 -23.50
N ARG A 816 -19.67 -37.74 -24.04
CA ARG A 816 -18.37 -37.76 -24.72
C ARG A 816 -18.52 -38.47 -26.05
N GLU A 817 -18.34 -37.74 -27.14
CA GLU A 817 -18.48 -38.28 -28.49
C GLU A 817 -17.28 -37.88 -29.35
N VAL A 818 -16.68 -38.86 -30.03
CA VAL A 818 -15.63 -38.60 -31.02
C VAL A 818 -16.29 -38.32 -32.36
N VAL A 819 -15.98 -37.17 -32.95
CA VAL A 819 -16.56 -36.69 -34.21
C VAL A 819 -15.47 -36.37 -35.23
N GLU A 820 -15.76 -36.69 -36.49
CA GLU A 820 -14.91 -36.38 -37.63
C GLU A 820 -15.43 -35.12 -38.32
N ILE A 821 -14.60 -34.07 -38.39
CA ILE A 821 -14.93 -32.79 -39.02
C ILE A 821 -14.31 -32.75 -40.41
N LYS A 822 -15.16 -32.63 -41.44
CA LYS A 822 -14.75 -32.54 -42.86
C LYS A 822 -14.97 -31.15 -43.44
N ASP A 823 -16.15 -30.58 -43.21
CA ASP A 823 -16.57 -29.29 -43.76
C ASP A 823 -16.22 -28.09 -42.86
N GLY A 824 -15.32 -28.31 -41.89
CA GLY A 824 -14.82 -27.28 -40.98
C GLY A 824 -15.80 -26.81 -39.90
N LYS A 825 -16.88 -27.56 -39.64
CA LYS A 825 -17.94 -27.17 -38.71
C LYS A 825 -18.38 -28.32 -37.80
N LEU A 826 -18.59 -28.00 -36.54
CA LEU A 826 -19.26 -28.83 -35.55
C LEU A 826 -20.63 -28.19 -35.22
N THR A 827 -21.72 -28.93 -35.44
CA THR A 827 -23.07 -28.52 -35.02
C THR A 827 -23.59 -29.44 -33.94
N ILE A 828 -24.20 -28.85 -32.91
CA ILE A 828 -24.85 -29.55 -31.82
C ILE A 828 -26.31 -29.10 -31.76
N ASP A 829 -27.21 -30.04 -32.02
CA ASP A 829 -28.66 -29.81 -32.00
C ASP A 829 -29.25 -30.30 -30.67
N PHE A 830 -30.01 -29.41 -30.04
CA PHE A 830 -30.75 -29.66 -28.82
C PHE A 830 -32.24 -29.65 -29.14
N ALA A 831 -32.97 -30.67 -28.69
CA ALA A 831 -34.42 -30.75 -28.84
C ALA A 831 -35.07 -31.39 -27.62
N CYS A 832 -36.35 -31.14 -27.40
CA CYS A 832 -37.14 -31.77 -26.33
C CYS A 832 -38.61 -31.93 -26.76
N LEU A 833 -39.37 -32.72 -26.01
CA LEU A 833 -40.82 -32.84 -26.20
C LEU A 833 -41.56 -31.57 -25.76
N PRO A 834 -42.81 -31.36 -26.22
CA PRO A 834 -43.67 -30.31 -25.68
C PRO A 834 -43.75 -30.36 -24.14
N ASP A 835 -43.74 -29.19 -23.51
CA ASP A 835 -43.72 -29.00 -22.04
C ASP A 835 -42.46 -29.46 -21.29
N GLN A 836 -41.44 -29.95 -22.00
CA GLN A 836 -40.11 -30.22 -21.45
C GLN A 836 -39.12 -29.12 -21.84
N ASP A 837 -37.92 -29.18 -21.28
CA ASP A 837 -36.80 -28.31 -21.65
C ASP A 837 -35.52 -29.11 -21.89
N TRP A 838 -34.61 -28.51 -22.65
CA TRP A 838 -33.21 -28.91 -22.73
C TRP A 838 -32.34 -27.79 -22.15
N PHE A 839 -31.13 -28.13 -21.72
CA PHE A 839 -30.14 -27.15 -21.31
C PHE A 839 -28.74 -27.64 -21.60
N ILE A 840 -27.75 -26.76 -21.52
CA ILE A 840 -26.33 -27.09 -21.51
C ILE A 840 -25.60 -26.17 -20.52
N SER A 841 -24.61 -26.73 -19.82
CA SER A 841 -23.78 -25.99 -18.86
C SER A 841 -22.39 -25.70 -19.42
N ALA A 842 -21.75 -26.70 -20.04
CA ALA A 842 -20.41 -26.53 -20.62
C ALA A 842 -20.18 -27.42 -21.84
N LEU A 843 -19.28 -27.00 -22.72
CA LEU A 843 -18.74 -27.78 -23.84
C LEU A 843 -17.23 -27.62 -23.85
N SER A 844 -16.48 -28.71 -23.98
CA SER A 844 -15.06 -28.68 -24.33
C SER A 844 -14.81 -29.55 -25.55
N ILE A 845 -13.93 -29.08 -26.44
CA ILE A 845 -13.56 -29.77 -27.68
C ILE A 845 -12.07 -30.04 -27.63
N ASN A 846 -11.71 -31.32 -27.70
CA ASN A 846 -10.33 -31.77 -27.60
C ASN A 846 -9.91 -32.43 -28.92
N PRO A 847 -8.69 -32.23 -29.41
CA PRO A 847 -8.13 -33.08 -30.46
C PRO A 847 -8.12 -34.54 -29.98
N VAL A 848 -8.37 -35.49 -30.88
CA VAL A 848 -8.25 -36.92 -30.51
C VAL A 848 -6.77 -37.32 -30.38
N ALA A 849 -5.88 -36.66 -31.12
CA ALA A 849 -4.43 -36.76 -30.94
C ALA A 849 -4.01 -36.20 -29.55
N PRO A 850 -2.86 -36.63 -29.00
CA PRO A 850 -2.35 -36.07 -27.75
C PRO A 850 -2.25 -34.54 -27.79
N THR A 851 -2.53 -33.91 -26.66
CA THR A 851 -2.32 -32.48 -26.45
C THR A 851 -1.27 -32.32 -25.36
N ILE A 852 -0.22 -31.56 -25.68
CA ILE A 852 0.91 -31.28 -24.79
C ILE A 852 0.83 -29.79 -24.42
N THR A 853 0.89 -29.48 -23.14
CA THR A 853 1.09 -28.13 -22.62
C THR A 853 2.28 -28.09 -21.68
N HIS A 854 2.96 -26.96 -21.69
CA HIS A 854 4.20 -26.75 -20.95
C HIS A 854 4.39 -25.26 -20.71
N THR A 855 4.73 -24.87 -19.48
CA THR A 855 5.26 -23.54 -19.20
C THR A 855 6.77 -23.51 -19.53
N PRO A 856 7.19 -22.81 -20.60
CA PRO A 856 8.59 -22.79 -21.03
C PRO A 856 9.55 -22.36 -19.94
N VAL A 857 10.57 -23.19 -19.71
CA VAL A 857 11.76 -22.80 -18.94
C VAL A 857 12.62 -21.93 -19.84
N THR A 858 12.75 -20.65 -19.51
CA THR A 858 13.50 -19.66 -20.31
C THR A 858 14.94 -19.48 -19.84
N LYS A 859 15.24 -19.86 -18.59
CA LYS A 859 16.56 -19.77 -17.97
C LYS A 859 16.83 -21.00 -17.12
N TRP A 860 18.06 -21.50 -17.16
CA TRP A 860 18.55 -22.53 -16.27
C TRP A 860 19.86 -22.11 -15.62
N VAL A 861 19.94 -22.23 -14.30
CA VAL A 861 21.15 -21.94 -13.53
C VAL A 861 22.07 -23.16 -13.53
N ARG A 862 23.32 -22.96 -13.94
CA ARG A 862 24.34 -24.01 -14.06
C ARG A 862 24.49 -24.75 -12.72
N GLU A 863 24.77 -26.05 -12.79
CA GLU A 863 24.93 -26.95 -11.64
C GLU A 863 23.63 -27.38 -10.92
N GLU A 864 22.50 -26.69 -11.13
CA GLU A 864 21.20 -27.18 -10.65
C GLU A 864 20.65 -28.29 -11.57
N PRO A 865 19.91 -29.29 -11.04
CA PRO A 865 19.19 -30.23 -11.88
C PRO A 865 18.15 -29.50 -12.76
N LEU A 866 18.28 -29.57 -14.09
CA LEU A 866 17.29 -28.98 -15.00
C LEU A 866 16.07 -29.91 -15.10
N VAL A 867 14.99 -29.56 -14.40
CA VAL A 867 13.74 -30.31 -14.46
C VAL A 867 12.82 -29.69 -15.51
N ILE A 868 12.48 -30.46 -16.54
CA ILE A 868 11.43 -30.12 -17.49
C ILE A 868 10.17 -30.89 -17.12
N ARG A 869 9.03 -30.19 -17.07
CA ARG A 869 7.72 -30.76 -16.74
C ARG A 869 6.74 -30.45 -17.86
N ALA A 870 5.85 -31.37 -18.17
CA ALA A 870 4.79 -31.14 -19.16
C ALA A 870 3.50 -31.79 -18.72
N SER A 871 2.39 -31.21 -19.17
CA SER A 871 1.07 -31.78 -19.06
C SER A 871 0.70 -32.40 -20.41
N VAL A 872 0.44 -33.70 -20.43
CA VAL A 872 0.08 -34.44 -21.65
C VAL A 872 -1.23 -35.17 -21.42
N THR A 873 -2.20 -34.88 -22.27
CA THR A 873 -3.54 -35.48 -22.23
C THR A 873 -3.90 -36.04 -23.59
N GLY A 874 -4.74 -37.07 -23.63
CA GLY A 874 -5.19 -37.67 -24.88
C GLY A 874 -6.45 -38.48 -24.67
N VAL A 875 -7.24 -38.64 -25.73
CA VAL A 875 -8.45 -39.49 -25.71
C VAL A 875 -8.06 -40.96 -25.50
N ASN A 876 -6.92 -41.36 -26.06
CA ASN A 876 -6.32 -42.67 -25.86
C ASN A 876 -5.16 -42.58 -24.85
N PRO A 877 -4.83 -43.69 -24.17
CA PRO A 877 -3.70 -43.75 -23.24
C PRO A 877 -2.40 -43.29 -23.90
N ILE A 878 -1.65 -42.42 -23.20
CA ILE A 878 -0.34 -41.95 -23.65
C ILE A 878 0.67 -43.08 -23.47
N ARG A 879 1.37 -43.45 -24.55
CA ARG A 879 2.36 -44.53 -24.56
C ARG A 879 3.74 -44.03 -24.14
N GLN A 880 4.15 -42.86 -24.62
CA GLN A 880 5.43 -42.24 -24.29
C GLN A 880 5.38 -40.74 -24.48
N VAL A 881 6.16 -40.02 -23.67
CA VAL A 881 6.44 -38.59 -23.80
C VAL A 881 7.94 -38.43 -23.83
N ILE A 882 8.46 -37.65 -24.77
CA ILE A 882 9.89 -37.50 -25.03
C ILE A 882 10.24 -36.02 -24.99
N LEU A 883 11.23 -35.67 -24.17
CA LEU A 883 11.94 -34.41 -24.25
C LEU A 883 13.04 -34.54 -25.29
N ASN A 884 13.01 -33.70 -26.31
CA ASN A 884 14.08 -33.56 -27.29
C ASN A 884 14.85 -32.29 -26.92
N TYR A 885 16.13 -32.38 -26.60
CA TYR A 885 16.95 -31.21 -26.29
C TYR A 885 18.29 -31.21 -27.03
N GLN A 886 18.84 -30.03 -27.27
CA GLN A 886 20.10 -29.83 -28.00
C GLN A 886 20.88 -28.68 -27.36
N THR A 887 22.18 -28.86 -27.17
CA THR A 887 23.09 -27.77 -26.79
C THR A 887 23.66 -27.08 -28.02
N GLU A 888 24.07 -25.81 -27.87
CA GLU A 888 24.56 -24.92 -28.95
C GLU A 888 25.61 -25.54 -29.91
N ASN A 889 26.39 -26.52 -29.45
CA ASN A 889 27.50 -27.11 -30.23
C ASN A 889 27.18 -28.49 -30.87
N GLU A 890 25.97 -29.00 -30.70
CA GLU A 890 25.58 -30.33 -31.18
C GLU A 890 24.84 -30.25 -32.51
N ARG A 891 24.93 -31.31 -33.34
CA ARG A 891 24.26 -31.35 -34.67
C ARG A 891 22.86 -31.98 -34.64
N GLY A 892 22.39 -32.48 -33.50
CA GLY A 892 21.08 -33.13 -33.38
C GLY A 892 20.56 -33.12 -31.94
N TYR A 893 19.28 -33.45 -31.79
CA TYR A 893 18.61 -33.48 -30.48
C TYR A 893 18.83 -34.83 -29.78
N HIS A 894 19.19 -34.76 -28.51
CA HIS A 894 19.11 -35.87 -27.58
C HIS A 894 17.67 -36.11 -27.17
N MET A 895 17.31 -37.38 -26.99
CA MET A 895 15.95 -37.80 -26.62
C MET A 895 15.96 -38.39 -25.22
N ILE A 896 15.15 -37.84 -24.31
CA ILE A 896 14.93 -38.39 -22.98
C ILE A 896 13.46 -38.70 -22.81
N ILE A 897 13.14 -39.94 -22.45
CA ILE A 897 11.77 -40.33 -22.10
C ILE A 897 11.41 -39.66 -20.77
N MET A 898 10.29 -38.94 -20.74
CA MET A 898 9.78 -38.31 -19.53
C MET A 898 9.02 -39.32 -18.67
N ALA A 899 9.29 -39.29 -17.37
CA ALA A 899 8.62 -40.16 -16.40
C ALA A 899 7.24 -39.59 -16.03
N PRO A 900 6.18 -40.42 -15.95
CA PRO A 900 4.88 -39.97 -15.47
C PRO A 900 4.92 -39.70 -13.96
N LEU A 901 4.50 -38.52 -13.54
CA LEU A 901 4.26 -38.15 -12.13
C LEU A 901 2.82 -38.50 -11.71
N THR A 902 1.88 -38.28 -12.62
CA THR A 902 0.47 -38.69 -12.52
C THR A 902 -0.01 -39.15 -13.90
N SER A 903 -1.30 -39.39 -14.11
CA SER A 903 -1.82 -39.81 -15.42
C SER A 903 -1.55 -38.80 -16.54
N ASN A 904 -1.47 -37.51 -16.20
CA ASN A 904 -1.40 -36.41 -17.17
C ASN A 904 -0.16 -35.53 -17.01
N LEU A 905 0.65 -35.74 -15.98
CA LEU A 905 1.85 -34.94 -15.71
C LEU A 905 3.09 -35.79 -15.93
N TYR A 906 4.07 -35.22 -16.63
CA TYR A 906 5.32 -35.85 -16.98
C TYR A 906 6.48 -34.96 -16.56
N SER A 907 7.57 -35.56 -16.14
CA SER A 907 8.79 -34.82 -15.83
C SER A 907 10.04 -35.62 -16.20
N THR A 908 11.10 -34.89 -16.54
CA THR A 908 12.43 -35.46 -16.66
C THR A 908 13.47 -34.45 -16.19
N THR A 909 14.62 -34.95 -15.81
CA THR A 909 15.78 -34.12 -15.46
C THR A 909 16.84 -34.29 -16.52
N ILE A 910 17.29 -33.19 -17.13
CA ILE A 910 18.49 -33.22 -17.96
C ILE A 910 19.70 -33.16 -17.01
N PRO A 911 20.57 -34.19 -16.98
CA PRO A 911 21.70 -34.20 -16.06
C PRO A 911 22.68 -33.05 -16.35
N SER A 912 23.09 -32.32 -15.31
CA SER A 912 23.96 -31.15 -15.43
C SER A 912 25.30 -31.44 -16.11
N ALA A 913 25.79 -32.68 -16.06
CA ALA A 913 26.99 -33.14 -16.77
C ALA A 913 26.91 -32.95 -18.30
N TYR A 914 25.71 -33.05 -18.88
CA TYR A 914 25.49 -32.86 -20.32
C TYR A 914 25.27 -31.39 -20.70
N LEU A 915 25.14 -30.51 -19.71
CA LEU A 915 24.81 -29.09 -19.91
C LEU A 915 25.99 -28.16 -19.60
N GLN A 916 27.19 -28.71 -19.37
CA GLN A 916 28.35 -27.91 -18.94
C GLN A 916 28.96 -27.05 -20.05
N GLN A 917 28.66 -27.33 -21.32
CA GLN A 917 29.21 -26.61 -22.47
C GLN A 917 28.07 -26.01 -23.30
N GLY A 918 28.17 -24.70 -23.62
CA GLY A 918 27.16 -23.97 -24.38
C GLY A 918 26.48 -22.88 -23.57
N LYS A 919 25.94 -21.86 -24.27
CA LYS A 919 25.21 -20.73 -23.66
C LYS A 919 23.71 -20.88 -23.78
N ASN A 920 23.24 -21.73 -24.70
CA ASN A 920 21.83 -21.95 -24.97
C ASN A 920 21.53 -23.45 -25.10
N ILE A 921 20.34 -23.81 -24.64
CA ILE A 921 19.75 -25.14 -24.81
C ILE A 921 18.43 -24.92 -25.55
N ASN A 922 18.22 -25.66 -26.64
CA ASN A 922 16.97 -25.69 -27.35
C ASN A 922 16.25 -26.99 -27.03
N TYR A 923 14.95 -26.96 -26.81
CA TYR A 923 14.18 -28.18 -26.60
C TYR A 923 12.75 -28.11 -27.14
N TYR A 924 12.16 -29.28 -27.37
CA TYR A 924 10.75 -29.43 -27.68
C TYR A 924 10.25 -30.79 -27.15
N ILE A 925 8.95 -30.93 -26.98
CA ILE A 925 8.35 -32.10 -26.33
C ILE A 925 7.45 -32.82 -27.33
N THR A 926 7.60 -34.13 -27.45
CA THR A 926 6.74 -34.97 -28.29
C THR A 926 6.00 -36.00 -27.44
N ALA A 927 4.81 -36.38 -27.87
CA ALA A 927 4.01 -37.42 -27.23
C ALA A 927 3.42 -38.36 -28.28
N LEU A 928 3.33 -39.64 -27.92
CA LEU A 928 2.76 -40.70 -28.74
C LEU A 928 1.72 -41.46 -27.91
N ASP A 929 0.52 -41.64 -28.46
CA ASP A 929 -0.52 -42.46 -27.83
C ASP A 929 -0.46 -43.95 -28.20
N SER A 930 -1.32 -44.75 -27.58
CA SER A 930 -1.42 -46.19 -27.79
C SER A 930 -1.86 -46.60 -29.20
N LEU A 931 -2.43 -45.69 -29.99
CA LEU A 931 -2.82 -45.94 -31.39
C LEU A 931 -1.80 -45.40 -32.40
N GLY A 932 -0.66 -44.90 -31.92
CA GLY A 932 0.42 -44.41 -32.78
C GLY A 932 0.23 -42.98 -33.27
N ARG A 933 -0.66 -42.18 -32.66
CA ARG A 933 -0.83 -40.77 -33.02
C ARG A 933 0.15 -39.91 -32.24
N GLU A 934 0.76 -38.97 -32.94
CA GLU A 934 1.83 -38.13 -32.43
C GLU A 934 1.36 -36.69 -32.26
N ALA A 935 1.93 -36.01 -31.27
CA ALA A 935 1.84 -34.57 -31.10
C ALA A 935 3.21 -34.01 -30.71
N SER A 936 3.43 -32.74 -31.07
CA SER A 936 4.66 -32.01 -30.75
C SER A 936 4.30 -30.64 -30.21
N PHE A 937 4.97 -30.23 -29.14
CA PHE A 937 4.93 -28.87 -28.59
C PHE A 937 6.32 -28.26 -28.76
N GLY A 938 6.39 -27.25 -29.63
CA GLY A 938 7.64 -26.90 -30.33
C GLY A 938 7.96 -27.91 -31.44
N SER A 939 9.06 -27.69 -32.15
CA SER A 939 9.54 -28.61 -33.19
C SER A 939 11.05 -28.47 -33.38
N PHE A 940 11.60 -29.28 -34.27
CA PHE A 940 12.99 -29.12 -34.71
C PHE A 940 13.28 -27.72 -35.29
N GLU A 941 12.33 -27.15 -36.05
CA GLU A 941 12.45 -25.83 -36.70
C GLU A 941 12.11 -24.67 -35.75
N HIS A 942 11.24 -24.94 -34.76
CA HIS A 942 10.77 -23.95 -33.78
C HIS A 942 10.87 -24.52 -32.35
N PRO A 943 12.09 -24.75 -31.83
CA PRO A 943 12.27 -25.20 -30.47
C PRO A 943 12.08 -24.06 -29.46
N PHE A 944 11.89 -24.41 -28.20
CA PHE A 944 11.97 -23.46 -27.10
C PHE A 944 13.44 -23.17 -26.77
N PRO A 945 13.88 -21.91 -26.86
CA PRO A 945 15.21 -21.53 -26.43
C PRO A 945 15.23 -21.34 -24.90
N MET A 946 16.33 -21.77 -24.30
CA MET A 946 16.60 -21.60 -22.88
C MET A 946 18.03 -21.12 -22.71
N ALA A 947 18.19 -20.00 -22.01
CA ALA A 947 19.50 -19.45 -21.69
C ALA A 947 20.12 -20.22 -20.52
N VAL A 948 21.38 -20.64 -20.68
CA VAL A 948 22.20 -21.19 -19.61
C VAL A 948 22.89 -20.02 -18.90
N VAL A 949 22.53 -19.81 -17.64
CA VAL A 949 23.14 -18.81 -16.77
C VAL A 949 24.04 -19.51 -15.76
N ASN A 950 25.17 -18.93 -15.39
CA ASN A 950 25.98 -19.49 -14.31
C ASN A 950 25.30 -19.24 -12.95
N THR A 951 25.57 -20.08 -11.95
CA THR A 951 25.35 -19.76 -10.52
C THR A 951 26.23 -18.59 -10.16
N GLU A 952 25.80 -17.40 -10.54
CA GLU A 952 26.55 -16.21 -10.29
C GLU A 952 25.92 -15.50 -9.10
N ASN A 953 26.33 -15.97 -7.92
CA ASN A 953 26.19 -15.25 -6.65
C ASN A 953 27.09 -14.00 -6.65
N TYR A 954 27.02 -13.17 -7.70
CA TYR A 954 27.55 -11.81 -7.59
C TYR A 954 26.41 -10.90 -7.12
N SER A 955 26.71 -10.11 -6.11
CA SER A 955 25.87 -8.96 -5.76
C SER A 955 26.36 -7.79 -6.60
N PRO A 956 25.62 -7.37 -7.64
CA PRO A 956 26.11 -6.34 -8.52
C PRO A 956 26.34 -5.05 -7.74
N SER A 957 27.49 -4.43 -8.00
CA SER A 957 27.87 -3.17 -7.37
C SER A 957 27.75 -2.07 -8.39
N PHE A 958 26.96 -1.05 -8.04
CA PHE A 958 26.73 0.11 -8.89
C PHE A 958 27.47 1.32 -8.32
N PHE A 959 28.12 2.08 -9.19
CA PHE A 959 28.75 3.33 -8.82
C PHE A 959 28.40 4.42 -9.82
N HIS A 960 27.92 5.52 -9.29
CA HIS A 960 27.60 6.73 -10.02
C HIS A 960 27.88 7.91 -9.11
N LEU A 961 28.54 8.94 -9.63
CA LEU A 961 28.72 10.20 -8.94
C LEU A 961 27.78 11.23 -9.59
N PRO A 962 26.65 11.58 -8.94
CA PRO A 962 25.74 12.59 -9.46
C PRO A 962 26.48 13.93 -9.60
N PRO A 963 26.41 14.59 -10.75
CA PRO A 963 27.02 15.90 -10.93
C PRO A 963 26.23 16.94 -10.15
N SER A 964 26.93 17.92 -9.59
CA SER A 964 26.33 18.95 -8.73
C SER A 964 25.44 19.91 -9.53
N LYS A 965 25.82 20.21 -10.77
CA LYS A 965 25.14 21.15 -11.69
C LYS A 965 25.46 20.82 -13.14
N VAL A 966 24.61 21.26 -14.07
CA VAL A 966 24.78 21.10 -15.52
C VAL A 966 24.67 22.45 -16.21
N GLN A 967 25.63 22.81 -17.06
CA GLN A 967 25.53 24.00 -17.90
C GLN A 967 24.72 23.69 -19.15
N LYS A 968 23.73 24.53 -19.47
CA LYS A 968 22.89 24.34 -20.67
C LYS A 968 23.68 24.27 -21.98
N GLU A 969 24.80 24.98 -22.11
CA GLU A 969 25.57 25.07 -23.36
C GLU A 969 26.36 23.79 -23.69
N GLN A 970 26.37 22.79 -22.81
CA GLN A 970 27.13 21.55 -22.99
C GLN A 970 26.21 20.34 -22.92
N ASP A 971 26.53 19.33 -23.73
CA ASP A 971 25.85 18.04 -23.62
C ASP A 971 26.14 17.43 -22.24
N PHE A 972 25.07 16.93 -21.63
CA PHE A 972 25.14 16.45 -20.27
C PHE A 972 25.62 14.98 -20.26
N LYS A 973 26.94 14.82 -20.07
CA LYS A 973 27.63 13.52 -20.02
C LYS A 973 27.51 12.87 -18.64
N LEU A 974 26.88 11.70 -18.56
CA LEU A 974 26.73 10.90 -17.36
C LEU A 974 27.59 9.63 -17.44
N LYS A 975 28.29 9.33 -16.35
CA LYS A 975 29.13 8.13 -16.19
C LYS A 975 28.53 7.17 -15.18
N PHE A 976 28.48 5.89 -15.52
CA PHE A 976 27.93 4.85 -14.67
C PHE A 976 28.82 3.61 -14.70
N SER A 977 29.18 3.11 -13.53
CA SER A 977 29.98 1.89 -13.38
C SER A 977 29.13 0.79 -12.76
N VAL A 978 29.27 -0.42 -13.28
CA VAL A 978 28.62 -1.62 -12.77
C VAL A 978 29.60 -2.78 -12.77
N ARG A 979 29.60 -3.57 -11.69
CA ARG A 979 30.43 -4.77 -11.51
C ARG A 979 29.58 -5.97 -11.12
N PRO A 980 29.91 -7.20 -11.58
CA PRO A 980 30.93 -7.53 -12.58
C PRO A 980 30.56 -6.99 -13.97
N LEU A 981 31.54 -6.46 -14.70
CA LEU A 981 31.32 -5.74 -15.96
C LEU A 981 31.09 -6.72 -17.13
N GLU A 982 31.74 -7.88 -17.03
CA GLU A 982 31.62 -9.02 -17.91
C GLU A 982 30.19 -9.57 -17.97
N GLU A 983 29.38 -9.34 -16.94
CA GLU A 983 27.99 -9.80 -16.88
C GLU A 983 26.99 -8.77 -17.35
N VAL A 984 27.42 -7.56 -17.70
CA VAL A 984 26.49 -6.51 -18.12
C VAL A 984 26.26 -6.63 -19.62
N GLU A 985 25.01 -6.83 -19.99
CA GLU A 985 24.57 -6.87 -21.39
C GLU A 985 24.30 -5.45 -21.91
N LYS A 986 23.53 -4.66 -21.17
CA LYS A 986 23.12 -3.32 -21.58
C LYS A 986 22.88 -2.42 -20.37
N VAL A 987 23.29 -1.14 -20.50
CA VAL A 987 22.90 -0.09 -19.57
C VAL A 987 22.05 0.94 -20.32
N THR A 988 20.88 1.27 -19.76
CA THR A 988 19.96 2.27 -20.30
C THR A 988 19.80 3.40 -19.29
N LEU A 989 20.02 4.63 -19.74
CA LEU A 989 19.71 5.85 -19.01
C LEU A 989 18.27 6.27 -19.32
N LEU A 990 17.43 6.37 -18.29
CA LEU A 990 16.12 7.01 -18.37
C LEU A 990 16.20 8.40 -17.79
N TYR A 991 15.69 9.41 -18.48
CA TYR A 991 15.67 10.79 -17.98
C TYR A 991 14.44 11.56 -18.41
N LYS A 992 14.10 12.61 -17.66
CA LYS A 992 12.99 13.52 -17.91
C LYS A 992 13.39 14.96 -17.57
N SER A 993 13.09 15.87 -18.49
CA SER A 993 13.05 17.33 -18.29
C SER A 993 11.58 17.76 -18.16
N LEU A 994 11.29 18.83 -17.40
CA LEU A 994 9.95 19.24 -16.93
C LEU A 994 8.79 18.98 -17.93
N GLY A 995 7.81 18.14 -17.54
CA GLY A 995 6.52 17.95 -18.25
C GLY A 995 6.39 16.76 -19.20
N ASP A 996 7.50 16.14 -19.64
CA ASP A 996 7.48 15.12 -20.71
C ASP A 996 7.35 13.66 -20.27
N GLN A 997 7.18 12.74 -21.23
CA GLN A 997 7.42 11.30 -21.02
C GLN A 997 8.92 11.05 -20.78
N PHE A 998 9.27 9.94 -20.10
CA PHE A 998 10.68 9.57 -19.92
C PHE A 998 11.33 9.27 -21.28
N ASN A 999 12.45 9.93 -21.53
CA ASN A 999 13.34 9.62 -22.64
C ASN A 999 14.31 8.51 -22.25
N GLN A 1000 14.73 7.70 -23.24
CA GLN A 1000 15.65 6.59 -23.02
C GLN A 1000 16.89 6.73 -23.90
N VAL A 1001 18.07 6.53 -23.32
CA VAL A 1001 19.36 6.52 -24.02
C VAL A 1001 20.09 5.23 -23.65
N THR A 1002 20.50 4.46 -24.66
CA THR A 1002 21.43 3.33 -24.42
C THR A 1002 22.82 3.91 -24.19
N MET A 1003 23.47 3.55 -23.09
CA MET A 1003 24.79 4.07 -22.75
C MET A 1003 25.89 3.29 -23.48
N GLU A 1004 26.91 3.99 -23.95
CA GLU A 1004 28.07 3.41 -24.62
C GLU A 1004 29.13 3.01 -23.60
N ARG A 1005 29.78 1.86 -23.81
CA ARG A 1005 30.85 1.39 -22.92
C ARG A 1005 32.17 2.09 -23.27
N GLU A 1006 32.71 2.87 -22.35
CA GLU A 1006 34.04 3.48 -22.41
C GLU A 1006 34.95 2.83 -21.34
N SER A 1007 35.75 1.83 -21.74
CA SER A 1007 36.65 1.07 -20.83
C SER A 1007 35.88 0.34 -19.72
N GLU A 1008 35.99 0.83 -18.48
CA GLU A 1008 35.39 0.28 -17.26
C GLU A 1008 34.09 0.99 -16.85
N GLU A 1009 33.63 1.97 -17.63
CA GLU A 1009 32.42 2.75 -17.37
C GLU A 1009 31.45 2.73 -18.57
N TYR A 1010 30.19 3.03 -18.30
CA TYR A 1010 29.17 3.34 -19.30
C TYR A 1010 28.94 4.84 -19.33
N VAL A 1011 28.76 5.38 -20.52
CA VAL A 1011 28.61 6.80 -20.81
C VAL A 1011 27.32 7.05 -21.58
N GLY A 1012 26.50 7.95 -21.07
CA GLY A 1012 25.29 8.43 -21.73
C GLY A 1012 25.34 9.94 -21.86
N ASN A 1013 24.92 10.48 -23.02
CA ASN A 1013 24.86 11.91 -23.26
C ASN A 1013 23.40 12.34 -23.41
N ILE A 1014 23.00 13.36 -22.65
CA ILE A 1014 21.73 14.06 -22.88
C ILE A 1014 22.05 15.34 -23.67
N PRO A 1015 21.54 15.48 -24.91
CA PRO A 1015 21.80 16.66 -25.74
C PRO A 1015 21.40 17.96 -25.05
N SER A 1016 22.28 18.96 -25.11
CA SER A 1016 22.04 20.32 -24.62
C SER A 1016 20.75 20.95 -25.17
N SER A 1017 20.36 20.60 -26.41
CA SER A 1017 19.12 21.04 -27.04
C SER A 1017 17.84 20.58 -26.34
N LEU A 1018 17.91 19.53 -25.51
CA LEU A 1018 16.80 19.01 -24.71
C LEU A 1018 16.82 19.54 -23.27
N LEU A 1019 17.82 20.36 -22.92
CA LEU A 1019 17.96 20.95 -21.60
C LEU A 1019 17.27 22.32 -21.56
N LEU A 1020 16.39 22.47 -20.57
CA LEU A 1020 15.74 23.74 -20.28
C LEU A 1020 16.49 24.42 -19.11
N PRO A 1021 16.76 25.74 -19.19
CA PRO A 1021 17.41 26.46 -18.09
C PRO A 1021 16.52 26.47 -16.85
N ASP A 1022 17.14 26.51 -15.67
CA ASP A 1022 16.48 26.50 -14.35
C ASP A 1022 15.54 25.29 -14.14
N CYS A 1023 15.76 24.20 -14.88
CA CYS A 1023 14.94 23.00 -14.80
C CYS A 1023 15.64 21.85 -14.08
N LEU A 1024 14.85 21.07 -13.34
CA LEU A 1024 15.28 19.86 -12.68
C LEU A 1024 15.22 18.68 -13.65
N ILE A 1025 16.35 18.03 -13.91
CA ILE A 1025 16.40 16.75 -14.62
C ILE A 1025 16.28 15.62 -13.60
N LYS A 1026 15.33 14.72 -13.81
CA LYS A 1026 15.24 13.45 -13.08
C LYS A 1026 15.76 12.33 -13.97
N TYR A 1027 16.63 11.47 -13.45
CA TYR A 1027 17.15 10.32 -14.21
C TYR A 1027 17.45 9.10 -13.35
N ARG A 1028 17.52 7.92 -13.98
CA ARG A 1028 17.88 6.63 -13.39
C ARG A 1028 18.56 5.73 -14.43
N PHE A 1029 19.21 4.69 -13.95
CA PHE A 1029 19.86 3.67 -14.77
C PHE A 1029 19.08 2.35 -14.69
N ILE A 1030 18.95 1.69 -15.83
CA ILE A 1030 18.47 0.32 -15.94
C ILE A 1030 19.63 -0.52 -16.42
N VAL A 1031 19.99 -1.53 -15.63
CA VAL A 1031 21.05 -2.48 -15.97
C VAL A 1031 20.42 -3.80 -16.34
N MET A 1032 20.70 -4.27 -17.54
CA MET A 1032 20.37 -5.60 -18.01
C MET A 1032 21.64 -6.45 -17.97
N PHE A 1033 21.59 -7.53 -17.21
CA PHE A 1033 22.68 -8.50 -17.11
C PHE A 1033 22.52 -9.62 -18.14
N LYS A 1034 23.64 -10.24 -18.53
CA LYS A 1034 23.69 -11.45 -19.35
C LYS A 1034 22.92 -12.53 -18.62
N GLY A 1035 21.88 -13.05 -19.26
CA GLY A 1035 20.87 -13.88 -18.59
C GLY A 1035 19.57 -13.14 -18.30
N GLY A 1036 19.40 -11.89 -18.75
CA GLY A 1036 18.13 -11.16 -18.79
C GLY A 1036 17.58 -10.74 -17.43
N THR A 1037 18.43 -10.64 -16.40
CA THR A 1037 18.05 -10.05 -15.11
C THR A 1037 18.14 -8.53 -15.22
N ILE A 1038 17.16 -7.82 -14.69
CA ILE A 1038 17.08 -6.36 -14.78
C ILE A 1038 17.18 -5.78 -13.38
N GLN A 1039 18.03 -4.77 -13.22
CA GLN A 1039 18.12 -4.00 -11.99
C GLN A 1039 17.94 -2.52 -12.26
N LEU A 1040 17.16 -1.89 -11.40
CA LEU A 1040 16.95 -0.45 -11.38
C LEU A 1040 17.97 0.18 -10.42
N TYR A 1041 18.66 1.22 -10.88
CA TYR A 1041 19.56 2.00 -10.05
C TYR A 1041 19.23 3.50 -10.15
N PRO A 1042 18.77 4.13 -9.06
CA PRO A 1042 18.57 3.57 -7.72
C PRO A 1042 17.41 2.54 -7.67
N ASN A 1043 17.50 1.57 -6.75
CA ASN A 1043 16.41 0.62 -6.51
C ASN A 1043 15.32 1.30 -5.67
N PRO A 1044 14.06 1.40 -6.15
CA PRO A 1044 12.98 2.12 -5.47
C PRO A 1044 12.59 1.52 -4.11
N ILE A 1045 12.91 0.25 -3.85
CA ILE A 1045 12.64 -0.40 -2.56
C ILE A 1045 13.61 0.10 -1.49
N THR A 1046 14.87 0.35 -1.85
CA THR A 1046 15.96 0.64 -0.89
C THR A 1046 16.48 2.07 -0.96
N ALA A 1047 16.11 2.85 -1.97
CA ALA A 1047 16.61 4.19 -2.20
C ALA A 1047 15.55 5.10 -2.83
N PHE A 1048 15.80 6.40 -2.86
CA PHE A 1048 14.99 7.33 -3.63
C PHE A 1048 15.10 6.99 -5.13
N PRO A 1049 13.99 6.89 -5.88
CA PRO A 1049 13.97 6.23 -7.19
C PRO A 1049 14.74 6.94 -8.32
N TYR A 1050 15.19 8.17 -8.09
CA TYR A 1050 15.79 9.02 -9.11
C TYR A 1050 17.01 9.76 -8.58
N PHE A 1051 17.98 9.98 -9.45
CA PHE A 1051 18.92 11.08 -9.29
C PHE A 1051 18.29 12.37 -9.81
N GLN A 1052 18.69 13.49 -9.23
CA GLN A 1052 18.17 14.81 -9.55
C GLN A 1052 19.33 15.78 -9.75
N VAL A 1053 19.27 16.60 -10.80
CA VAL A 1053 20.27 17.64 -11.06
C VAL A 1053 19.61 18.88 -11.66
N MET A 1054 20.05 20.06 -11.25
CA MET A 1054 19.60 21.34 -11.80
C MET A 1054 20.44 21.73 -13.01
N VAL A 1055 19.77 22.25 -14.04
CA VAL A 1055 20.40 22.91 -15.19
C VAL A 1055 20.54 24.40 -14.87
N ASP A 1056 21.78 24.88 -14.85
CA ASP A 1056 22.14 26.29 -14.78
C ASP A 1056 22.06 26.96 -16.16
#